data_AF-A0A1B6L6D5-F1
#
_entry.id   AF-A0A1B6L6D5-F1
#
_cell.length_a   1.000
_cell.length_b   1.000
_cell.length_c   1.000
_cell.angle_alpha   90.00
_cell.angle_beta   90.00
_cell.angle_gamma   90.00
#
_symmetry.space_group_name_H-M   'P 1'
#
loop_
_entity.id
_entity.type
_entity.pdbx_description
1 polymer ?
#
loop_
_entity_poly.entity_id
_entity_poly.type
_entity_poly.pdbx_seq_one_letter_code
_entity_poly.pdbx_strand_id
1 'polypeptide(L)'
;LVQNGLKDVVVLEQGSICGGTSHFGSGTLGLFKPLAEKNIISNSVHLYQKLQEQGHDLGLKHVGSLNLAQTQDRMIFLKRRMSCQVATGLQCELVGPNELKRLHPYLNTDDLVGAAWVPGDAVCNPMAICHTLATLAAQGGVRYFENCTVDKVLAKNGRVSGVESSLGTIYCETFVNCAGMWARDLGLRSAPQVRVPAYPVQHFIVMTEPLAGLPPPDSLPYIRDYDSNTFIRQYNSGIMVGGFERNAKAAFVGEKIPFQWQDKLAQDWDHFMPLWEAAKERIPLLHISKNPVLANAPDNFTPNGKWILGEAPEVDNYFVAVGMNGNSLQGAGGIGKAVADWIVEGVPNQELLPFEVNRFVDIHNNRRYLQQRVVEIVERHYAIEFPTQSEYQTGRRTRCSPLYSVLETRGAVFGVRMGYERPLYFDTSSKKGKPPKMPEGTYYKPKFFDFMLAENIACREGVGIIDMSSFSKIEIKSTDHSRAVVDYLQKMCSNDVDIAAGGIVHTGMQNDQGGFENDCILVRLSEYSYFMVSPTNQQIRIYEWMRRYLPPGSPVVLNDVTSMYTVINIVGPKARPLLSELSNTDFFLKPFTCKYVDVGYASDVMVMALTHTGEPGYCLYVPSEYALHVYGKLITVGRDYGARDVGVLTQRFMRIEKFIPLWAEDLTSMTTPLEAGSALRVKMDKDFIGQAALQRQKEQGVTQRLVLFELEEIDPDKDIWPWGNEPVYRNGEFVGSVTSAGYGFGIEKLICLAFIRRYSKDGQREIVSTEYATDPSAVYHVDICGKRFRAKAHVSAPPSSTLSSAEEDTVRPYRPKVVTSHVS
;
A
#
# COMPACT_ATOMS: atom_id res chain seq x y z
N LEU A 1 -11.72 3.17 -23.90
CA LEU A 1 -12.39 2.08 -24.64
C LEU A 1 -12.54 2.43 -26.12
N VAL A 2 -13.38 3.40 -26.50
CA VAL A 2 -13.55 3.81 -27.93
C VAL A 2 -12.24 4.19 -28.61
N GLN A 3 -11.39 4.99 -27.95
CA GLN A 3 -10.08 5.36 -28.49
C GLN A 3 -9.15 4.15 -28.73
N ASN A 4 -9.38 3.03 -28.03
CA ASN A 4 -8.68 1.76 -28.22
C ASN A 4 -9.42 0.83 -29.22
N GLY A 5 -10.41 1.34 -29.95
CA GLY A 5 -11.10 0.62 -31.03
C GLY A 5 -12.36 -0.18 -30.62
N LEU A 6 -12.74 -0.19 -29.34
CA LEU A 6 -13.96 -0.85 -28.89
C LEU A 6 -15.21 -0.05 -29.26
N LYS A 7 -16.07 -0.62 -30.10
CA LYS A 7 -17.27 0.05 -30.66
C LYS A 7 -18.58 -0.34 -29.96
N ASP A 8 -18.65 -1.52 -29.37
CA ASP A 8 -19.88 -2.05 -28.74
C ASP A 8 -19.95 -1.71 -27.24
N VAL A 9 -19.88 -0.41 -26.92
CA VAL A 9 -19.89 0.06 -25.53
C VAL A 9 -21.27 0.64 -25.18
N VAL A 10 -21.80 0.18 -24.05
CA VAL A 10 -23.07 0.65 -23.48
C VAL A 10 -22.82 1.21 -22.08
N VAL A 11 -23.39 2.38 -21.79
CA VAL A 11 -23.41 3.00 -20.46
C VAL A 11 -24.84 3.01 -19.94
N LEU A 12 -25.04 2.44 -18.75
CA LEU A 12 -26.31 2.42 -18.04
C LEU A 12 -26.24 3.39 -16.87
N GLU A 13 -27.19 4.32 -16.81
CA GLU A 13 -27.27 5.34 -15.77
C GLU A 13 -28.69 5.34 -15.19
N GLN A 14 -28.80 5.23 -13.88
CA GLN A 14 -30.09 5.12 -13.19
C GLN A 14 -30.86 6.44 -13.15
N GLY A 15 -30.16 7.57 -13.23
CA GLY A 15 -30.74 8.90 -13.35
C GLY A 15 -30.36 9.52 -14.69
N SER A 16 -29.64 10.64 -14.63
CA SER A 16 -29.02 11.28 -15.79
C SER A 16 -27.50 11.21 -15.71
N ILE A 17 -26.84 11.30 -16.85
CA ILE A 17 -25.40 11.39 -16.97
C ILE A 17 -24.93 12.60 -16.15
N CYS A 18 -23.91 12.39 -15.31
CA CYS A 18 -23.39 13.35 -14.34
C CYS A 18 -24.35 13.66 -13.15
N GLY A 19 -25.50 12.98 -13.05
CA GLY A 19 -26.51 13.18 -12.00
C GLY A 19 -26.13 12.62 -10.61
N GLY A 20 -25.08 11.80 -10.53
CA GLY A 20 -24.48 11.35 -9.27
C GLY A 20 -23.66 12.44 -8.57
N THR A 21 -22.62 12.06 -7.82
CA THR A 21 -21.82 13.00 -7.01
C THR A 21 -20.87 13.89 -7.82
N SER A 22 -20.74 13.63 -9.13
CA SER A 22 -19.81 14.30 -10.05
C SER A 22 -19.98 15.82 -10.14
N HIS A 23 -21.18 16.35 -9.91
CA HIS A 23 -21.45 17.79 -9.99
C HIS A 23 -21.09 18.58 -8.71
N PHE A 24 -20.80 17.88 -7.59
CA PHE A 24 -20.43 18.51 -6.31
C PHE A 24 -18.92 18.64 -6.10
N GLY A 25 -18.09 18.22 -7.07
CA GLY A 25 -16.64 18.26 -6.91
C GLY A 25 -16.06 19.68 -6.88
N SER A 26 -14.94 19.86 -6.16
CA SER A 26 -14.23 21.15 -6.07
C SER A 26 -13.65 21.67 -7.40
N GLY A 27 -13.54 20.80 -8.41
CA GLY A 27 -12.90 21.09 -9.69
C GLY A 27 -11.39 21.33 -9.59
N THR A 28 -10.76 21.03 -8.45
CA THR A 28 -9.31 21.20 -8.26
C THR A 28 -8.52 20.02 -8.83
N LEU A 29 -7.47 20.30 -9.58
CA LEU A 29 -6.56 19.34 -10.21
C LEU A 29 -5.17 19.52 -9.62
N GLY A 30 -4.87 18.80 -8.54
CA GLY A 30 -3.58 18.87 -7.86
C GLY A 30 -2.64 17.72 -8.15
N LEU A 31 -1.43 18.03 -8.58
CA LEU A 31 -0.37 17.09 -8.93
C LEU A 31 0.56 16.78 -7.75
N PHE A 32 0.49 17.56 -6.66
CA PHE A 32 1.29 17.36 -5.45
C PHE A 32 0.81 16.15 -4.62
N LYS A 33 0.99 14.96 -5.18
CA LYS A 33 0.54 13.66 -4.68
C LYS A 33 1.67 12.64 -4.73
N PRO A 34 1.55 11.47 -4.07
CA PRO A 34 2.47 10.35 -4.29
C PRO A 34 2.50 9.92 -5.76
N LEU A 35 3.57 9.24 -6.17
CA LEU A 35 3.89 8.99 -7.58
C LEU A 35 2.76 8.27 -8.35
N ALA A 36 2.20 7.20 -7.78
CA ALA A 36 1.16 6.41 -8.45
C ALA A 36 -0.10 7.23 -8.72
N GLU A 37 -0.59 7.99 -7.73
CA GLU A 37 -1.73 8.90 -7.89
C GLU A 37 -1.41 10.02 -8.86
N LYS A 38 -0.21 10.62 -8.74
CA LYS A 38 0.20 11.71 -9.61
C LYS A 38 0.19 11.27 -11.07
N ASN A 39 0.69 10.08 -11.40
CA ASN A 39 0.71 9.58 -12.79
C ASN A 39 -0.71 9.51 -13.37
N ILE A 40 -1.67 8.99 -12.60
CA ILE A 40 -3.09 8.96 -12.99
C ILE A 40 -3.63 10.39 -13.17
N ILE A 41 -3.39 11.29 -12.22
CA ILE A 41 -3.91 12.67 -12.29
C ILE A 41 -3.29 13.44 -13.45
N SER A 42 -2.00 13.23 -13.71
CA SER A 42 -1.29 13.86 -14.84
C SER A 42 -1.93 13.46 -16.17
N ASN A 43 -2.33 12.19 -16.32
CA ASN A 43 -3.08 11.74 -17.49
C ASN A 43 -4.45 12.42 -17.62
N SER A 44 -5.16 12.67 -16.51
CA SER A 44 -6.39 13.47 -16.53
C SER A 44 -6.13 14.90 -17.01
N VAL A 45 -5.13 15.57 -16.43
CA VAL A 45 -4.77 16.95 -16.78
C VAL A 45 -4.38 17.07 -18.25
N HIS A 46 -3.53 16.17 -18.76
CA HIS A 46 -3.16 16.13 -20.18
C HIS A 46 -4.37 15.91 -21.09
N LEU A 47 -5.29 15.02 -20.72
CA LEU A 47 -6.52 14.81 -21.47
C LEU A 47 -7.36 16.08 -21.53
N TYR A 48 -7.61 16.72 -20.38
CA TYR A 48 -8.43 17.92 -20.32
C TYR A 48 -7.79 19.09 -21.07
N GLN A 49 -6.48 19.27 -20.95
CA GLN A 49 -5.72 20.27 -21.71
C GLN A 49 -5.89 20.07 -23.22
N LYS A 50 -5.69 18.84 -23.70
CA LYS A 50 -5.89 18.49 -25.12
C LYS A 50 -7.31 18.78 -25.59
N LEU A 51 -8.33 18.43 -24.80
CA LEU A 51 -9.72 18.68 -25.15
C LEU A 51 -10.04 20.18 -25.21
N GLN A 52 -9.46 20.97 -24.31
CA GLN A 52 -9.63 22.43 -24.33
C GLN A 52 -8.97 23.06 -25.56
N GLU A 53 -7.78 22.60 -25.94
CA GLU A 53 -7.09 23.02 -27.17
C GLU A 53 -7.86 22.64 -28.45
N GLN A 54 -8.67 21.59 -28.38
CA GLN A 54 -9.57 21.16 -29.46
C GLN A 54 -10.87 21.99 -29.53
N GLY A 55 -11.07 22.96 -28.64
CA GLY A 55 -12.20 23.87 -28.64
C GLY A 55 -13.36 23.49 -27.71
N HIS A 56 -13.19 22.48 -26.84
CA HIS A 56 -14.16 22.19 -25.79
C HIS A 56 -13.88 23.05 -24.55
N ASP A 57 -14.77 23.99 -24.21
CA ASP A 57 -14.59 24.81 -23.01
C ASP A 57 -14.80 23.97 -21.73
N LEU A 58 -13.69 23.57 -21.10
CA LEU A 58 -13.68 22.82 -19.85
C LEU A 58 -13.48 23.74 -18.63
N GLY A 59 -13.35 25.05 -18.84
CA GLY A 59 -12.94 26.00 -17.82
C GLY A 59 -11.60 25.67 -17.18
N LEU A 60 -10.70 24.96 -17.90
CA LEU A 60 -9.40 24.55 -17.38
C LEU A 60 -8.48 25.76 -17.30
N LYS A 61 -7.98 26.06 -16.10
CA LYS A 61 -7.04 27.16 -15.83
C LYS A 61 -5.94 26.70 -14.88
N HIS A 62 -4.69 26.88 -15.28
CA HIS A 62 -3.51 26.61 -14.45
C HIS A 62 -3.25 27.78 -13.50
N VAL A 63 -3.97 27.76 -12.37
CA VAL A 63 -3.88 28.81 -11.33
C VAL A 63 -2.85 28.48 -10.24
N GLY A 64 -2.32 27.26 -10.25
CA GLY A 64 -1.43 26.70 -9.24
C GLY A 64 -2.09 26.43 -7.88
N SER A 65 -1.31 25.91 -6.94
CA SER A 65 -1.78 25.61 -5.58
C SER A 65 -0.80 25.97 -4.47
N LEU A 66 -1.34 26.44 -3.34
CA LEU A 66 -0.59 26.74 -2.11
C LEU A 66 -0.91 25.67 -1.06
N ASN A 67 0.09 24.87 -0.72
CA ASN A 67 -0.01 23.75 0.21
C ASN A 67 0.63 24.18 1.54
N LEU A 68 -0.18 24.59 2.52
CA LEU A 68 0.27 25.36 3.69
C LEU A 68 0.84 24.49 4.82
N ALA A 69 1.72 25.09 5.62
CA ALA A 69 2.24 24.53 6.87
C ALA A 69 2.09 25.53 8.02
N GLN A 70 1.26 25.20 9.01
CA GLN A 70 1.17 25.92 10.28
C GLN A 70 2.18 25.41 11.30
N THR A 71 2.70 24.19 11.11
CA THR A 71 3.64 23.54 12.04
C THR A 71 4.95 23.14 11.36
N GLN A 72 6.00 22.98 12.17
CA GLN A 72 7.30 22.53 11.66
C GLN A 72 7.24 21.10 11.11
N ASP A 73 6.46 20.21 11.73
CA ASP A 73 6.25 18.85 11.22
C ASP A 73 5.54 18.85 9.87
N ARG A 74 4.56 19.76 9.67
CA ARG A 74 3.95 19.94 8.36
C ARG A 74 4.96 20.46 7.35
N MET A 75 5.84 21.38 7.73
CA MET A 75 6.90 21.86 6.84
C MET A 75 7.88 20.74 6.44
N ILE A 76 8.23 19.84 7.38
CA ILE A 76 9.02 18.63 7.09
C ILE A 76 8.26 17.73 6.11
N PHE A 77 6.97 17.48 6.33
CA PHE A 77 6.12 16.71 5.42
C PHE A 77 6.12 17.28 4.00
N LEU A 78 5.96 18.60 3.84
CA LEU A 78 5.97 19.27 2.53
C LEU A 78 7.34 19.13 1.86
N LYS A 79 8.43 19.41 2.57
CA LYS A 79 9.81 19.25 2.06
C LYS A 79 10.10 17.82 1.59
N ARG A 80 9.69 16.82 2.36
CA ARG A 80 9.83 15.40 2.00
C ARG A 80 9.02 15.10 0.74
N ARG A 81 7.76 15.53 0.67
CA ARG A 81 6.93 15.32 -0.53
C ARG A 81 7.50 16.01 -1.77
N MET A 82 8.03 17.23 -1.63
CA MET A 82 8.72 17.95 -2.71
C MET A 82 9.96 17.21 -3.21
N SER A 83 10.79 16.72 -2.30
CA SER A 83 12.01 15.97 -2.64
C SER A 83 11.67 14.72 -3.49
N CYS A 84 10.56 14.05 -3.17
CA CYS A 84 10.08 12.90 -3.96
C CYS A 84 9.63 13.27 -5.39
N GLN A 85 9.32 14.55 -5.67
CA GLN A 85 8.85 14.97 -6.99
C GLN A 85 9.96 15.13 -8.03
N VAL A 86 11.23 15.15 -7.62
CA VAL A 86 12.39 15.25 -8.53
C VAL A 86 12.31 14.20 -9.64
N ALA A 87 11.91 12.97 -9.29
CA ALA A 87 11.75 11.85 -10.23
C ALA A 87 10.72 12.10 -11.35
N THR A 88 9.84 13.08 -11.19
CA THR A 88 8.71 13.36 -12.07
C THR A 88 8.78 14.72 -12.73
N GLY A 89 9.78 15.54 -12.37
CA GLY A 89 9.90 16.92 -12.84
C GLY A 89 8.76 17.85 -12.40
N LEU A 90 7.99 17.54 -11.34
CA LEU A 90 7.01 18.52 -10.83
C LEU A 90 7.75 19.76 -10.38
N GLN A 91 7.38 20.92 -10.92
CA GLN A 91 7.82 22.17 -10.35
C GLN A 91 7.05 22.41 -9.06
N CYS A 92 7.79 22.52 -7.96
CA CYS A 92 7.28 22.91 -6.68
C CYS A 92 8.35 23.69 -5.92
N GLU A 93 7.95 24.75 -5.24
CA GLU A 93 8.86 25.67 -4.55
C GLU A 93 8.40 25.88 -3.10
N LEU A 94 9.36 25.96 -2.18
CA LEU A 94 9.06 26.37 -0.81
C LEU A 94 8.97 27.88 -0.78
N VAL A 95 7.86 28.39 -0.25
CA VAL A 95 7.59 29.82 -0.16
C VAL A 95 7.34 30.21 1.29
N GLY A 96 7.91 31.34 1.70
CA GLY A 96 7.69 31.93 3.01
C GLY A 96 6.46 32.86 3.03
N PRO A 97 6.09 33.39 4.21
CA PRO A 97 4.90 34.24 4.38
C PRO A 97 4.82 35.46 3.45
N ASN A 98 5.94 36.13 3.17
CA ASN A 98 5.96 37.30 2.28
C ASN A 98 5.60 36.93 0.84
N GLU A 99 6.14 35.81 0.36
CA GLU A 99 5.86 35.32 -0.99
C GLU A 99 4.44 34.78 -1.11
N LEU A 100 3.93 34.14 -0.05
CA LEU A 100 2.53 33.75 0.05
C LEU A 100 1.57 34.94 -0.10
N LYS A 101 1.83 36.06 0.60
CA LYS A 101 1.05 37.31 0.46
C LYS A 101 1.13 37.89 -0.96
N ARG A 102 2.25 37.70 -1.67
CA ARG A 102 2.38 38.11 -3.08
C ARG A 102 1.53 37.24 -4.02
N LEU A 103 1.56 35.92 -3.83
CA LEU A 103 0.83 34.95 -4.64
C LEU A 103 -0.68 34.98 -4.37
N HIS A 104 -1.09 35.22 -3.13
CA HIS A 104 -2.48 35.27 -2.71
C HIS A 104 -2.73 36.39 -1.69
N PRO A 105 -3.00 37.64 -2.13
CA PRO A 105 -3.07 38.83 -1.25
C PRO A 105 -4.12 38.78 -0.14
N TYR A 106 -5.14 37.93 -0.27
CA TYR A 106 -6.20 37.75 0.73
C TYR A 106 -5.89 36.67 1.78
N LEU A 107 -4.72 36.02 1.66
CA LEU A 107 -4.28 34.96 2.56
C LEU A 107 -3.71 35.57 3.84
N ASN A 108 -4.27 35.21 4.98
CA ASN A 108 -3.61 35.43 6.26
C ASN A 108 -2.45 34.44 6.40
N THR A 109 -1.26 34.94 6.72
CA THR A 109 -0.03 34.14 6.79
C THR A 109 0.67 34.26 8.14
N ASP A 110 0.06 34.92 9.12
CA ASP A 110 0.75 35.36 10.33
C ASP A 110 1.14 34.18 11.24
N ASP A 111 0.41 33.07 11.15
CA ASP A 111 0.64 31.80 11.85
C ASP A 111 1.36 30.74 11.00
N LEU A 112 1.74 31.06 9.75
CA LEU A 112 2.33 30.09 8.83
C LEU A 112 3.85 30.00 8.97
N VAL A 113 4.36 28.77 9.08
CA VAL A 113 5.79 28.48 8.92
C VAL A 113 6.21 28.68 7.45
N GLY A 114 5.33 28.30 6.51
CA GLY A 114 5.54 28.42 5.07
C GLY A 114 4.55 27.57 4.27
N ALA A 115 4.86 27.35 3.00
CA ALA A 115 4.07 26.49 2.12
C ALA A 115 4.90 25.89 0.98
N ALA A 116 4.33 24.89 0.30
CA ALA A 116 4.77 24.45 -1.01
C ALA A 116 3.84 25.06 -2.10
N TRP A 117 4.43 25.87 -2.97
CA TRP A 117 3.81 26.43 -4.18
C TRP A 117 3.96 25.46 -5.34
N VAL A 118 2.87 25.16 -6.04
CA VAL A 118 2.84 24.21 -7.17
C VAL A 118 2.16 24.89 -8.36
N PRO A 119 2.90 25.53 -9.27
CA PRO A 119 2.32 26.35 -10.34
C PRO A 119 1.57 25.53 -11.39
N GLY A 120 1.95 24.27 -11.61
CA GLY A 120 1.31 23.40 -12.60
C GLY A 120 -0.10 22.92 -12.23
N ASP A 121 -0.52 23.10 -10.98
CA ASP A 121 -1.84 22.72 -10.53
C ASP A 121 -2.93 23.60 -11.18
N ALA A 122 -4.11 23.03 -11.36
CA ALA A 122 -5.17 23.67 -12.13
C ALA A 122 -6.53 23.59 -11.44
N VAL A 123 -7.46 24.36 -11.97
CA VAL A 123 -8.89 24.24 -11.71
C VAL A 123 -9.62 24.01 -13.02
N CYS A 124 -10.79 23.39 -12.94
CA CYS A 124 -11.66 23.12 -14.08
C CYS A 124 -13.13 23.22 -13.69
N ASN A 125 -14.03 23.19 -14.68
CA ASN A 125 -15.46 23.03 -14.48
C ASN A 125 -15.82 21.52 -14.49
N PRO A 126 -16.24 20.95 -13.35
CA PRO A 126 -16.62 19.55 -13.24
C PRO A 126 -17.63 19.06 -14.27
N MET A 127 -18.71 19.84 -14.44
CA MET A 127 -19.82 19.47 -15.30
C MET A 127 -19.43 19.53 -16.78
N ALA A 128 -18.64 20.53 -17.16
CA ALA A 128 -18.15 20.66 -18.53
C ALA A 128 -17.30 19.44 -18.95
N ILE A 129 -16.42 18.95 -18.06
CA ILE A 129 -15.64 17.73 -18.30
C ILE A 129 -16.56 16.54 -18.53
N CYS A 130 -17.48 16.31 -17.60
CA CYS A 130 -18.35 15.13 -17.64
C CYS A 130 -19.22 15.11 -18.91
N HIS A 131 -19.86 16.23 -19.25
CA HIS A 131 -20.67 16.34 -20.47
C HIS A 131 -19.84 16.25 -21.75
N THR A 132 -18.65 16.85 -21.78
CA THR A 132 -17.76 16.77 -22.95
C THR A 132 -17.32 15.33 -23.20
N LEU A 133 -16.88 14.62 -22.16
CA LEU A 133 -16.48 13.21 -22.28
C LEU A 133 -17.64 12.33 -22.74
N ALA A 134 -18.84 12.53 -22.19
CA ALA A 134 -20.03 11.79 -22.61
C ALA A 134 -20.39 12.05 -24.09
N THR A 135 -20.33 13.32 -24.52
CA THR A 135 -20.61 13.73 -25.89
C THR A 135 -19.62 13.11 -26.88
N LEU A 136 -18.32 13.20 -26.58
CA LEU A 136 -17.27 12.64 -27.43
C LEU A 136 -17.33 11.11 -27.49
N ALA A 137 -17.65 10.45 -26.37
CA ALA A 137 -17.87 9.02 -26.35
C ALA A 137 -19.08 8.61 -27.23
N ALA A 138 -20.19 9.35 -27.14
CA ALA A 138 -21.36 9.11 -27.98
C ALA A 138 -21.07 9.30 -29.47
N GLN A 139 -20.33 10.35 -29.85
CA GLN A 139 -19.85 10.56 -31.22
C GLN A 139 -18.97 9.40 -31.71
N GLY A 140 -18.23 8.78 -30.79
CA GLY A 140 -17.44 7.58 -31.03
C GLY A 140 -18.22 6.27 -31.06
N GLY A 141 -19.55 6.30 -30.88
CA GLY A 141 -20.45 5.14 -30.98
C GLY A 141 -20.96 4.57 -29.65
N VAL A 142 -20.60 5.14 -28.50
CA VAL A 142 -21.15 4.70 -27.20
C VAL A 142 -22.65 4.96 -27.13
N ARG A 143 -23.41 3.97 -26.67
CA ARG A 143 -24.85 4.12 -26.40
C ARG A 143 -25.10 4.35 -24.92
N TYR A 144 -25.83 5.42 -24.60
CA TYR A 144 -26.22 5.76 -23.23
C TYR A 144 -27.69 5.42 -23.01
N PHE A 145 -27.99 4.79 -21.88
CA PHE A 145 -29.34 4.53 -21.39
C PHE A 145 -29.50 5.15 -20.01
N GLU A 146 -30.09 6.33 -19.97
CA GLU A 146 -30.48 7.04 -18.74
C GLU A 146 -31.81 6.50 -18.20
N ASN A 147 -32.11 6.79 -16.93
CA ASN A 147 -33.26 6.24 -16.20
C ASN A 147 -33.30 4.69 -16.21
N CYS A 148 -32.14 4.06 -16.27
CA CYS A 148 -31.94 2.62 -16.38
C CYS A 148 -31.19 2.10 -15.16
N THR A 149 -31.90 1.51 -14.20
CA THR A 149 -31.27 0.90 -13.03
C THR A 149 -30.70 -0.46 -13.38
N VAL A 150 -29.48 -0.74 -12.93
CA VAL A 150 -28.93 -2.09 -12.96
C VAL A 150 -29.42 -2.86 -11.75
N ASP A 151 -30.06 -4.00 -11.98
CA ASP A 151 -30.58 -4.86 -10.93
C ASP A 151 -29.53 -5.85 -10.46
N LYS A 152 -28.84 -6.48 -11.43
CA LYS A 152 -27.90 -7.57 -11.18
C LYS A 152 -26.95 -7.76 -12.36
N VAL A 153 -25.71 -8.13 -12.07
CA VAL A 153 -24.76 -8.64 -13.07
C VAL A 153 -24.83 -10.16 -13.10
N LEU A 154 -24.92 -10.72 -14.31
CA LEU A 154 -25.03 -12.14 -14.58
C LEU A 154 -23.67 -12.73 -14.92
N ALA A 155 -23.34 -13.87 -14.32
CA ALA A 155 -22.16 -14.65 -14.67
C ALA A 155 -22.53 -16.06 -15.17
N LYS A 156 -21.77 -16.55 -16.16
CA LYS A 156 -21.79 -17.92 -16.64
C LYS A 156 -20.37 -18.48 -16.57
N ASN A 157 -20.20 -19.65 -15.96
CA ASN A 157 -18.89 -20.28 -15.75
C ASN A 157 -17.88 -19.35 -15.06
N GLY A 158 -18.32 -18.55 -14.08
CA GLY A 158 -17.45 -17.63 -13.33
C GLY A 158 -17.08 -16.34 -14.07
N ARG A 159 -17.60 -16.11 -15.28
CA ARG A 159 -17.32 -14.92 -16.11
C ARG A 159 -18.58 -14.11 -16.35
N VAL A 160 -18.45 -12.78 -16.47
CA VAL A 160 -19.55 -11.90 -16.89
C VAL A 160 -20.19 -12.42 -18.19
N SER A 161 -21.53 -12.41 -18.21
CA SER A 161 -22.33 -12.84 -19.36
C SER A 161 -23.45 -11.86 -19.73
N GLY A 162 -23.75 -10.91 -18.85
CA GLY A 162 -24.76 -9.88 -19.10
C GLY A 162 -25.13 -9.12 -17.85
N VAL A 163 -26.07 -8.19 -18.02
CA VAL A 163 -26.60 -7.31 -16.98
C VAL A 163 -28.12 -7.30 -17.08
N GLU A 164 -28.80 -7.57 -15.96
CA GLU A 164 -30.24 -7.35 -15.81
C GLU A 164 -30.47 -5.90 -15.40
N SER A 165 -31.37 -5.22 -16.12
CA SER A 165 -31.71 -3.82 -15.87
C SER A 165 -33.23 -3.60 -15.94
N SER A 166 -33.69 -2.43 -15.49
CA SER A 166 -35.09 -2.03 -15.57
C SER A 166 -35.64 -1.96 -17.00
N LEU A 167 -34.77 -1.90 -18.01
CA LEU A 167 -35.14 -1.86 -19.44
C LEU A 167 -34.94 -3.20 -20.16
N GLY A 168 -34.62 -4.26 -19.41
CA GLY A 168 -34.36 -5.60 -19.94
C GLY A 168 -32.90 -6.02 -19.76
N THR A 169 -32.57 -7.18 -20.33
CA THR A 169 -31.24 -7.78 -20.21
C THR A 169 -30.33 -7.36 -21.36
N ILE A 170 -29.11 -6.95 -21.03
CA ILE A 170 -28.05 -6.67 -21.99
C ILE A 170 -26.98 -7.74 -21.84
N TYR A 171 -26.74 -8.52 -22.89
CA TYR A 171 -25.64 -9.48 -22.91
C TYR A 171 -24.33 -8.77 -23.18
N CYS A 172 -23.31 -9.06 -22.36
CA CYS A 172 -21.98 -8.49 -22.50
C CYS A 172 -20.92 -9.46 -21.97
N GLU A 173 -19.70 -9.31 -22.47
CA GLU A 173 -18.56 -10.11 -22.04
C GLU A 173 -17.80 -9.45 -20.89
N THR A 174 -17.92 -8.14 -20.74
CA THR A 174 -17.22 -7.32 -19.74
C THR A 174 -18.17 -6.33 -19.12
N PHE A 175 -18.08 -6.18 -17.80
CA PHE A 175 -18.83 -5.20 -17.02
C PHE A 175 -17.87 -4.32 -16.22
N VAL A 176 -18.12 -3.01 -16.15
CA VAL A 176 -17.31 -2.09 -15.35
C VAL A 176 -18.21 -1.37 -14.34
N ASN A 177 -18.03 -1.67 -13.06
CA ASN A 177 -18.74 -1.04 -11.96
C ASN A 177 -18.13 0.33 -11.64
N CYS A 178 -18.73 1.37 -12.23
CA CYS A 178 -18.43 2.78 -11.94
C CYS A 178 -19.54 3.45 -11.11
N ALA A 179 -20.37 2.68 -10.41
CA ALA A 179 -21.62 3.15 -9.81
C ALA A 179 -21.46 3.95 -8.51
N GLY A 180 -20.37 4.70 -8.34
CA GLY A 180 -20.18 5.63 -7.22
C GLY A 180 -20.53 5.01 -5.85
N MET A 181 -21.37 5.71 -5.08
CA MET A 181 -21.84 5.24 -3.76
C MET A 181 -22.68 3.96 -3.80
N TRP A 182 -23.25 3.58 -4.94
CA TRP A 182 -24.07 2.38 -5.11
C TRP A 182 -23.25 1.13 -5.46
N ALA A 183 -21.95 1.29 -5.76
CA ALA A 183 -21.13 0.22 -6.31
C ALA A 183 -21.05 -1.01 -5.42
N ARG A 184 -21.01 -0.82 -4.09
CA ARG A 184 -21.04 -1.90 -3.11
C ARG A 184 -22.31 -2.72 -3.18
N ASP A 185 -23.45 -2.05 -3.16
CA ASP A 185 -24.75 -2.72 -3.14
C ASP A 185 -25.05 -3.39 -4.49
N LEU A 186 -24.57 -2.83 -5.60
CA LEU A 186 -24.58 -3.50 -6.90
C LEU A 186 -23.70 -4.77 -6.92
N GLY A 187 -22.49 -4.70 -6.35
CA GLY A 187 -21.62 -5.87 -6.21
C GLY A 187 -22.27 -7.00 -5.42
N LEU A 188 -22.96 -6.68 -4.31
CA LEU A 188 -23.68 -7.66 -3.48
C LEU A 188 -24.92 -8.27 -4.15
N ARG A 189 -25.54 -7.59 -5.12
CA ARG A 189 -26.67 -8.12 -5.88
C ARG A 189 -26.24 -9.03 -7.03
N SER A 190 -24.99 -8.91 -7.47
CA SER A 190 -24.41 -9.76 -8.53
C SER A 190 -24.39 -11.23 -8.11
N ALA A 191 -24.44 -12.16 -9.08
CA ALA A 191 -24.27 -13.58 -8.81
C ALA A 191 -23.14 -14.17 -9.68
N PRO A 192 -22.01 -14.60 -9.08
CA PRO A 192 -21.69 -14.52 -7.65
C PRO A 192 -21.50 -13.07 -7.18
N GLN A 193 -21.53 -12.86 -5.86
CA GLN A 193 -21.38 -11.54 -5.27
C GLN A 193 -19.96 -11.01 -5.50
N VAL A 194 -19.87 -9.74 -5.87
CA VAL A 194 -18.59 -9.05 -6.06
C VAL A 194 -18.34 -8.08 -4.92
N ARG A 195 -17.12 -8.10 -4.41
CA ARG A 195 -16.71 -7.25 -3.30
C ARG A 195 -16.28 -5.87 -3.80
N VAL A 196 -16.97 -4.82 -3.35
CA VAL A 196 -16.57 -3.43 -3.62
C VAL A 196 -16.54 -2.63 -2.31
N PRO A 197 -15.41 -2.67 -1.57
CA PRO A 197 -15.26 -1.99 -0.28
C PRO A 197 -15.28 -0.47 -0.37
N ALA A 198 -16.45 0.12 -0.53
CA ALA A 198 -16.62 1.57 -0.55
C ALA A 198 -17.96 1.95 0.10
N TYR A 199 -18.01 3.12 0.73
CA TYR A 199 -19.19 3.59 1.43
C TYR A 199 -19.31 5.13 1.41
N PRO A 200 -20.53 5.68 1.26
CA PRO A 200 -20.71 7.12 1.19
C PRO A 200 -20.51 7.82 2.54
N VAL A 201 -19.88 8.99 2.49
CA VAL A 201 -19.68 9.95 3.60
C VAL A 201 -20.31 11.27 3.19
N GLN A 202 -20.94 11.97 4.14
CA GLN A 202 -21.37 13.35 3.95
C GLN A 202 -20.15 14.24 3.71
N HIS A 203 -20.16 15.02 2.63
CA HIS A 203 -19.10 15.94 2.27
C HIS A 203 -19.68 17.35 2.11
N PHE A 204 -19.05 18.30 2.79
CA PHE A 204 -19.57 19.65 2.96
C PHE A 204 -18.72 20.68 2.21
N ILE A 205 -19.41 21.57 1.49
CA ILE A 205 -18.79 22.67 0.74
C ILE A 205 -19.64 23.91 0.95
N VAL A 206 -19.03 25.00 1.39
CA VAL A 206 -19.62 26.33 1.43
C VAL A 206 -19.22 27.12 0.19
N MET A 207 -20.20 27.73 -0.45
CA MET A 207 -19.99 28.70 -1.54
C MET A 207 -20.52 30.05 -1.09
N THR A 208 -19.71 31.10 -1.24
CA THR A 208 -20.15 32.46 -0.98
C THR A 208 -20.88 33.04 -2.20
N GLU A 209 -21.66 34.08 -1.97
CA GLU A 209 -22.00 35.04 -3.01
C GLU A 209 -20.74 35.74 -3.58
N PRO A 210 -20.82 36.45 -4.71
CA PRO A 210 -19.72 37.28 -5.20
C PRO A 210 -19.23 38.26 -4.13
N LEU A 211 -17.92 38.26 -3.87
CA LEU A 211 -17.32 39.09 -2.83
C LEU A 211 -16.63 40.31 -3.46
N ALA A 212 -16.94 41.49 -2.92
CA ALA A 212 -16.33 42.73 -3.38
C ALA A 212 -14.81 42.73 -3.13
N GLY A 213 -14.05 43.16 -4.13
CA GLY A 213 -12.60 43.27 -4.04
C GLY A 213 -11.82 42.01 -4.44
N LEU A 214 -12.47 40.91 -4.82
CA LEU A 214 -11.79 39.77 -5.45
C LEU A 214 -11.33 40.10 -6.88
N PRO A 215 -10.20 39.55 -7.35
CA PRO A 215 -9.78 39.64 -8.74
C PRO A 215 -10.67 38.74 -9.63
N PRO A 216 -10.49 38.78 -10.96
CA PRO A 216 -11.27 37.94 -11.88
C PRO A 216 -11.32 36.47 -11.45
N PRO A 217 -12.42 35.74 -11.74
CA PRO A 217 -12.57 34.36 -11.33
C PRO A 217 -11.44 33.44 -11.81
N ASP A 218 -10.97 32.59 -10.91
CA ASP A 218 -9.88 31.63 -11.14
C ASP A 218 -8.58 32.32 -11.60
N SER A 219 -8.22 33.43 -10.95
CA SER A 219 -6.93 34.09 -11.14
C SER A 219 -5.98 33.89 -9.95
N LEU A 220 -6.48 33.33 -8.84
CA LEU A 220 -5.71 33.06 -7.64
C LEU A 220 -5.41 31.57 -7.51
N PRO A 221 -4.23 31.20 -6.99
CA PRO A 221 -3.94 29.86 -6.50
C PRO A 221 -5.03 29.33 -5.57
N TYR A 222 -5.41 28.07 -5.74
CA TYR A 222 -6.22 27.43 -4.70
C TYR A 222 -5.35 27.03 -3.51
N ILE A 223 -5.94 26.99 -2.33
CA ILE A 223 -5.26 26.77 -1.07
C ILE A 223 -5.64 25.40 -0.52
N ARG A 224 -4.65 24.70 0.03
CA ARG A 224 -4.84 23.55 0.91
C ARG A 224 -4.22 23.89 2.25
N ASP A 225 -5.07 24.13 3.23
CA ASP A 225 -4.65 24.29 4.62
C ASP A 225 -4.80 22.93 5.33
N TYR A 226 -3.73 22.14 5.31
CA TYR A 226 -3.75 20.79 5.85
C TYR A 226 -4.04 20.76 7.35
N ASP A 227 -3.54 21.76 8.09
CA ASP A 227 -3.62 21.78 9.55
C ASP A 227 -5.02 22.25 10.01
N SER A 228 -5.66 23.13 9.23
CA SER A 228 -7.07 23.52 9.37
C SER A 228 -8.06 22.52 8.74
N ASN A 229 -7.59 21.51 8.01
CA ASN A 229 -8.40 20.54 7.28
C ASN A 229 -9.32 21.15 6.19
N THR A 230 -8.91 22.26 5.55
CA THR A 230 -9.71 22.96 4.54
C THR A 230 -9.01 23.07 3.19
N PHE A 231 -9.81 23.15 2.12
CA PHE A 231 -9.38 23.61 0.81
C PHE A 231 -10.23 24.79 0.37
N ILE A 232 -9.60 25.75 -0.29
CA ILE A 232 -10.22 27.04 -0.63
C ILE A 232 -9.86 27.40 -2.07
N ARG A 233 -10.83 27.86 -2.86
CA ARG A 233 -10.58 28.42 -4.19
C ARG A 233 -11.53 29.55 -4.51
N GLN A 234 -11.17 30.38 -5.49
CA GLN A 234 -12.15 31.24 -6.13
C GLN A 234 -13.19 30.39 -6.88
N TYR A 235 -14.45 30.80 -6.83
CA TYR A 235 -15.56 30.14 -7.50
C TYR A 235 -16.70 31.13 -7.77
N ASN A 236 -17.14 31.27 -9.02
CA ASN A 236 -18.24 32.17 -9.43
C ASN A 236 -18.14 33.60 -8.86
N SER A 237 -16.96 34.23 -8.97
CA SER A 237 -16.65 35.56 -8.40
C SER A 237 -16.75 35.66 -6.86
N GLY A 238 -16.97 34.55 -6.18
CA GLY A 238 -16.87 34.38 -4.74
C GLY A 238 -15.78 33.38 -4.37
N ILE A 239 -15.96 32.71 -3.24
CA ILE A 239 -15.04 31.70 -2.71
C ILE A 239 -15.81 30.41 -2.42
N MET A 240 -15.19 29.28 -2.76
CA MET A 240 -15.61 27.95 -2.34
C MET A 240 -14.66 27.46 -1.24
N VAL A 241 -15.23 26.99 -0.13
CA VAL A 241 -14.53 26.38 0.99
C VAL A 241 -15.09 24.99 1.20
N GLY A 242 -14.27 23.96 1.10
CA GLY A 242 -14.60 22.62 1.57
C GLY A 242 -13.56 22.13 2.56
N GLY A 243 -13.81 20.99 3.17
CA GLY A 243 -12.85 20.41 4.10
C GLY A 243 -13.08 18.93 4.37
N PHE A 244 -12.22 18.39 5.22
CA PHE A 244 -12.26 17.01 5.65
C PHE A 244 -12.34 17.00 7.18
N GLU A 245 -13.56 16.82 7.70
CA GLU A 245 -13.87 16.97 9.12
C GLU A 245 -13.19 15.88 9.95
N ARG A 246 -12.65 16.26 11.12
CA ARG A 246 -12.09 15.28 12.08
C ARG A 246 -13.14 14.33 12.64
N ASN A 247 -14.41 14.75 12.66
CA ASN A 247 -15.56 13.97 13.12
C ASN A 247 -16.57 13.75 12.00
N ALA A 248 -16.09 13.36 10.81
CA ALA A 248 -16.90 13.16 9.63
C ALA A 248 -18.10 12.22 9.86
N LYS A 249 -19.11 12.35 8.99
CA LYS A 249 -20.37 11.60 9.11
C LYS A 249 -20.52 10.64 7.95
N ALA A 250 -20.58 9.35 8.25
CA ALA A 250 -21.03 8.37 7.26
C ALA A 250 -22.46 8.72 6.79
N ALA A 251 -22.75 8.58 5.50
CA ALA A 251 -24.08 8.82 4.96
C ALA A 251 -24.97 7.58 5.10
N PHE A 252 -26.29 7.78 5.14
CA PHE A 252 -27.30 6.71 5.12
C PHE A 252 -27.08 5.63 6.21
N VAL A 253 -26.63 6.01 7.41
CA VAL A 253 -26.43 5.07 8.52
C VAL A 253 -27.79 4.55 8.98
N GLY A 254 -27.96 3.23 8.98
CA GLY A 254 -29.23 2.58 9.32
C GLY A 254 -30.26 2.53 8.18
N GLU A 255 -29.99 3.17 7.05
CA GLU A 255 -30.92 3.31 5.92
C GLU A 255 -30.41 2.56 4.68
N LYS A 256 -31.15 2.55 3.58
CA LYS A 256 -30.63 2.10 2.27
C LYS A 256 -30.13 3.32 1.49
N ILE A 257 -29.11 3.15 0.67
CA ILE A 257 -28.71 4.20 -0.27
C ILE A 257 -29.84 4.33 -1.30
N PRO A 258 -30.43 5.52 -1.50
CA PRO A 258 -31.55 5.70 -2.42
C PRO A 258 -31.10 5.47 -3.86
N PHE A 259 -31.87 4.72 -4.65
CA PHE A 259 -31.59 4.50 -6.08
C PHE A 259 -31.67 5.81 -6.87
N GLN A 260 -32.77 6.54 -6.76
CA GLN A 260 -32.95 7.82 -7.44
C GLN A 260 -32.47 8.97 -6.55
N TRP A 261 -31.17 9.25 -6.62
CA TRP A 261 -30.56 10.43 -6.00
C TRP A 261 -30.45 11.56 -7.02
N GLN A 262 -31.15 12.67 -6.77
CA GLN A 262 -31.05 13.90 -7.57
C GLN A 262 -30.92 15.14 -6.69
N ASP A 263 -30.77 14.95 -5.37
CA ASP A 263 -30.88 15.99 -4.37
C ASP A 263 -29.55 16.18 -3.60
N LYS A 264 -29.56 17.06 -2.60
CA LYS A 264 -28.53 17.25 -1.59
C LYS A 264 -28.98 16.62 -0.26
N LEU A 265 -28.04 16.28 0.60
CA LEU A 265 -28.33 15.94 1.99
C LEU A 265 -28.69 17.22 2.77
N ALA A 266 -29.30 17.04 3.94
CA ALA A 266 -29.62 18.15 4.84
C ALA A 266 -28.34 18.94 5.18
N GLN A 267 -28.44 20.27 5.17
CA GLN A 267 -27.38 21.14 5.65
C GLN A 267 -27.14 20.91 7.14
N ASP A 268 -25.89 21.05 7.57
CA ASP A 268 -25.50 20.95 8.97
C ASP A 268 -24.42 22.00 9.27
N TRP A 269 -24.87 23.23 9.53
CA TRP A 269 -23.97 24.35 9.80
C TRP A 269 -23.19 24.16 11.08
N ASP A 270 -23.79 23.60 12.13
CA ASP A 270 -23.11 23.37 13.41
C ASP A 270 -21.92 22.41 13.23
N HIS A 271 -22.08 21.39 12.37
CA HIS A 271 -20.99 20.48 12.05
C HIS A 271 -19.88 21.14 11.23
N PHE A 272 -20.22 21.96 10.23
CA PHE A 272 -19.23 22.61 9.36
C PHE A 272 -18.62 23.88 9.94
N MET A 273 -19.25 24.50 10.94
CA MET A 273 -18.85 25.79 11.50
C MET A 273 -17.37 25.86 11.90
N PRO A 274 -16.75 24.84 12.55
CA PRO A 274 -15.33 24.90 12.88
C PRO A 274 -14.41 25.07 11.65
N LEU A 275 -14.73 24.41 10.53
CA LEU A 275 -13.99 24.56 9.29
C LEU A 275 -14.24 25.93 8.64
N TRP A 276 -15.48 26.43 8.73
CA TRP A 276 -15.84 27.75 8.23
C TRP A 276 -15.11 28.88 8.98
N GLU A 277 -15.07 28.82 10.31
CA GLU A 277 -14.32 29.79 11.12
C GLU A 277 -12.81 29.70 10.84
N ALA A 278 -12.25 28.49 10.75
CA ALA A 278 -10.85 28.32 10.34
C ALA A 278 -10.57 28.90 8.94
N ALA A 279 -11.51 28.77 8.01
CA ALA A 279 -11.39 29.36 6.69
C ALA A 279 -11.46 30.90 6.73
N LYS A 280 -12.29 31.51 7.58
CA LYS A 280 -12.33 32.96 7.79
C LYS A 280 -11.01 33.49 8.37
N GLU A 281 -10.44 32.79 9.33
CA GLU A 281 -9.12 33.15 9.88
C GLU A 281 -8.04 33.07 8.79
N ARG A 282 -8.11 32.07 7.91
CA ARG A 282 -7.19 31.92 6.78
C ARG A 282 -7.42 32.94 5.66
N ILE A 283 -8.67 33.31 5.40
CA ILE A 283 -9.10 34.29 4.38
C ILE A 283 -10.04 35.30 5.03
N PRO A 284 -9.52 36.38 5.64
CA PRO A 284 -10.33 37.36 6.37
C PRO A 284 -11.43 38.03 5.51
N LEU A 285 -11.29 38.03 4.18
CA LEU A 285 -12.34 38.49 3.27
C LEU A 285 -13.65 37.70 3.43
N LEU A 286 -13.63 36.48 3.93
CA LEU A 286 -14.86 35.70 4.17
C LEU A 286 -15.77 36.32 5.26
N HIS A 287 -15.25 37.21 6.13
CA HIS A 287 -16.08 37.91 7.11
C HIS A 287 -17.13 38.85 6.50
N ILE A 288 -16.95 39.28 5.24
CA ILE A 288 -17.93 40.14 4.56
C ILE A 288 -19.04 39.35 3.84
N SER A 289 -18.95 38.02 3.76
CA SER A 289 -20.01 37.18 3.20
C SER A 289 -21.23 37.22 4.11
N LYS A 290 -22.38 37.54 3.53
CA LYS A 290 -23.67 37.68 4.20
C LYS A 290 -24.51 36.41 4.09
N ASN A 291 -24.48 35.76 2.92
CA ASN A 291 -25.36 34.64 2.60
C ASN A 291 -24.59 33.45 2.00
N PRO A 292 -23.62 32.87 2.73
CA PRO A 292 -22.94 31.68 2.26
C PRO A 292 -23.92 30.50 2.18
N VAL A 293 -23.77 29.65 1.16
CA VAL A 293 -24.61 28.47 0.93
C VAL A 293 -23.80 27.22 1.23
N LEU A 294 -24.23 26.47 2.26
CA LEU A 294 -23.69 25.14 2.56
C LEU A 294 -24.35 24.10 1.65
N ALA A 295 -23.54 23.37 0.89
CA ALA A 295 -23.93 22.14 0.21
C ALA A 295 -23.44 20.95 1.03
N ASN A 296 -24.29 19.94 1.16
CA ASN A 296 -23.94 18.64 1.72
C ASN A 296 -24.29 17.57 0.68
N ALA A 297 -23.30 16.84 0.20
CA ALA A 297 -23.48 15.77 -0.75
C ALA A 297 -22.75 14.52 -0.26
N PRO A 298 -23.31 13.31 -0.45
CA PRO A 298 -22.56 12.10 -0.18
C PRO A 298 -21.41 11.99 -1.19
N ASP A 299 -20.25 11.50 -0.78
CA ASP A 299 -19.21 11.02 -1.70
C ASP A 299 -18.67 9.66 -1.24
N ASN A 300 -18.16 8.88 -2.18
CA ASN A 300 -17.77 7.49 -1.96
C ASN A 300 -16.33 7.37 -1.49
N PHE A 301 -16.15 6.96 -0.23
CA PHE A 301 -14.84 6.73 0.39
C PHE A 301 -14.51 5.25 0.53
N THR A 302 -13.22 4.92 0.60
CA THR A 302 -12.70 3.55 0.68
C THR A 302 -11.94 3.32 1.99
N PRO A 303 -11.75 2.06 2.44
CA PRO A 303 -11.11 1.75 3.73
C PRO A 303 -9.71 2.31 3.96
N ASN A 304 -9.01 2.73 2.90
CA ASN A 304 -7.66 3.27 2.96
C ASN A 304 -7.50 4.61 2.21
N GLY A 305 -8.60 5.26 1.80
CA GLY A 305 -8.56 6.55 1.10
C GLY A 305 -7.89 6.53 -0.28
N LYS A 306 -7.78 5.35 -0.92
CA LYS A 306 -7.28 5.18 -2.29
C LYS A 306 -8.40 4.71 -3.21
N TRP A 307 -8.32 5.02 -4.50
CA TRP A 307 -9.25 4.49 -5.50
C TRP A 307 -9.27 2.96 -5.51
N ILE A 308 -10.37 2.37 -5.97
CA ILE A 308 -10.51 0.93 -6.19
C ILE A 308 -10.66 0.69 -7.68
N LEU A 309 -9.64 0.10 -8.28
CA LEU A 309 -9.48 -0.12 -9.70
C LEU A 309 -9.23 -1.62 -9.98
N GLY A 310 -9.65 -2.09 -11.14
CA GLY A 310 -9.25 -3.39 -11.68
C GLY A 310 -10.31 -4.47 -11.65
N GLU A 311 -9.93 -5.65 -12.13
CA GLU A 311 -10.79 -6.81 -12.24
C GLU A 311 -11.01 -7.48 -10.88
N ALA A 312 -12.27 -7.75 -10.55
CA ALA A 312 -12.69 -8.37 -9.31
C ALA A 312 -12.25 -9.85 -9.25
N PRO A 313 -11.92 -10.35 -8.03
CA PRO A 313 -11.50 -11.74 -7.86
C PRO A 313 -12.65 -12.73 -8.05
N GLU A 314 -13.90 -12.33 -7.73
CA GLU A 314 -15.03 -13.26 -7.71
C GLU A 314 -15.59 -13.62 -9.09
N VAL A 315 -15.47 -12.71 -10.08
CA VAL A 315 -16.04 -12.87 -11.43
C VAL A 315 -15.09 -12.33 -12.49
N ASP A 316 -14.67 -13.19 -13.41
CA ASP A 316 -13.84 -12.77 -14.55
C ASP A 316 -14.58 -11.75 -15.42
N ASN A 317 -13.86 -10.77 -15.93
CA ASN A 317 -14.32 -9.61 -16.67
C ASN A 317 -15.28 -8.67 -15.91
N TYR A 318 -15.38 -8.77 -14.57
CA TYR A 318 -16.03 -7.76 -13.74
C TYR A 318 -14.99 -6.75 -13.26
N PHE A 319 -14.95 -5.55 -13.83
CA PHE A 319 -14.04 -4.49 -13.41
C PHE A 319 -14.71 -3.53 -12.43
N VAL A 320 -13.90 -2.88 -11.59
CA VAL A 320 -14.32 -1.87 -10.62
C VAL A 320 -13.52 -0.59 -10.86
N ALA A 321 -14.17 0.57 -10.79
CA ALA A 321 -13.52 1.88 -10.83
C ALA A 321 -14.27 2.88 -9.94
N VAL A 322 -13.98 2.88 -8.63
CA VAL A 322 -14.76 3.64 -7.62
C VAL A 322 -13.89 4.26 -6.52
N GLY A 323 -14.53 4.95 -5.58
CA GLY A 323 -13.87 5.44 -4.36
C GLY A 323 -13.15 6.76 -4.58
N MET A 324 -13.87 7.78 -5.07
CA MET A 324 -13.31 9.05 -5.53
C MET A 324 -12.88 10.02 -4.41
N ASN A 325 -13.23 9.72 -3.15
CA ASN A 325 -12.72 10.36 -1.93
C ASN A 325 -12.76 11.90 -1.91
N GLY A 326 -13.85 12.53 -2.36
CA GLY A 326 -14.08 13.98 -2.29
C GLY A 326 -13.71 14.75 -3.55
N ASN A 327 -13.08 14.13 -4.55
CA ASN A 327 -12.66 14.84 -5.77
C ASN A 327 -12.67 13.95 -7.04
N SER A 328 -13.87 13.62 -7.49
CA SER A 328 -14.12 12.64 -8.57
C SER A 328 -13.43 12.93 -9.89
N LEU A 329 -13.34 14.19 -10.33
CA LEU A 329 -12.83 14.50 -11.67
C LEU A 329 -11.33 14.71 -11.75
N GLN A 330 -10.65 14.80 -10.60
CA GLN A 330 -9.19 14.91 -10.56
C GLN A 330 -8.52 13.67 -11.17
N GLY A 331 -9.02 12.48 -10.85
CA GLY A 331 -8.50 11.21 -11.37
C GLY A 331 -9.25 10.66 -12.58
N ALA A 332 -10.43 11.17 -12.93
CA ALA A 332 -11.36 10.50 -13.84
C ALA A 332 -10.78 10.15 -15.21
N GLY A 333 -10.12 11.11 -15.89
CA GLY A 333 -9.49 10.88 -17.19
C GLY A 333 -8.41 9.79 -17.16
N GLY A 334 -7.50 9.88 -16.19
CA GLY A 334 -6.42 8.92 -16.00
C GLY A 334 -6.90 7.54 -15.56
N ILE A 335 -7.90 7.46 -14.68
CA ILE A 335 -8.55 6.22 -14.26
C ILE A 335 -9.22 5.56 -15.46
N GLY A 336 -9.98 6.33 -16.25
CA GLY A 336 -10.64 5.86 -17.45
C GLY A 336 -9.65 5.27 -18.45
N LYS A 337 -8.50 5.92 -18.66
CA LYS A 337 -7.40 5.39 -19.46
C LYS A 337 -6.83 4.09 -18.87
N ALA A 338 -6.47 4.09 -17.59
CA ALA A 338 -5.85 2.94 -16.92
C ALA A 338 -6.72 1.67 -17.01
N VAL A 339 -8.01 1.80 -16.72
CA VAL A 339 -8.95 0.68 -16.76
C VAL A 339 -9.26 0.26 -18.20
N ALA A 340 -9.37 1.21 -19.14
CA ALA A 340 -9.59 0.89 -20.54
C ALA A 340 -8.41 0.14 -21.16
N ASP A 341 -7.18 0.54 -20.85
CA ASP A 341 -5.98 -0.15 -21.32
C ASP A 341 -5.90 -1.54 -20.70
N TRP A 342 -6.19 -1.69 -19.40
CA TRP A 342 -6.22 -3.00 -18.74
C TRP A 342 -7.27 -3.93 -19.37
N ILE A 343 -8.48 -3.45 -19.67
CA ILE A 343 -9.51 -4.25 -20.34
C ILE A 343 -9.05 -4.74 -21.72
N VAL A 344 -8.34 -3.89 -22.48
CA VAL A 344 -7.93 -4.20 -23.86
C VAL A 344 -6.70 -5.10 -23.91
N GLU A 345 -5.71 -4.81 -23.07
CA GLU A 345 -4.41 -5.52 -23.06
C GLU A 345 -4.43 -6.77 -22.15
N GLY A 346 -5.44 -6.90 -21.27
CA GLY A 346 -5.55 -7.97 -20.27
C GLY A 346 -4.69 -7.77 -19.03
N VAL A 347 -3.71 -6.85 -19.07
CA VAL A 347 -2.80 -6.50 -17.98
C VAL A 347 -2.66 -4.98 -17.83
N PRO A 348 -2.37 -4.46 -16.62
CA PRO A 348 -2.12 -3.04 -16.44
C PRO A 348 -0.79 -2.62 -17.07
N ASN A 349 -0.77 -1.48 -17.77
CA ASN A 349 0.42 -0.92 -18.43
C ASN A 349 1.20 0.10 -17.57
N GLN A 350 0.77 0.30 -16.34
CA GLN A 350 1.38 1.19 -15.35
C GLN A 350 1.21 0.60 -13.95
N GLU A 351 1.94 1.14 -12.97
CA GLU A 351 1.87 0.70 -11.57
C GLU A 351 0.49 1.01 -10.95
N LEU A 352 -0.33 -0.02 -10.74
CA LEU A 352 -1.68 0.09 -10.17
C LEU A 352 -1.85 -0.69 -8.85
N LEU A 353 -0.79 -1.34 -8.33
CA LEU A 353 -0.86 -2.15 -7.11
C LEU A 353 -1.52 -1.43 -5.91
N PRO A 354 -1.29 -0.13 -5.66
CA PRO A 354 -1.95 0.60 -4.56
C PRO A 354 -3.48 0.73 -4.73
N PHE A 355 -3.99 0.59 -5.95
CA PHE A 355 -5.39 0.81 -6.32
C PHE A 355 -6.16 -0.47 -6.63
N GLU A 356 -5.49 -1.62 -6.78
CA GLU A 356 -6.14 -2.89 -7.12
C GLU A 356 -7.25 -3.27 -6.13
N VAL A 357 -8.39 -3.75 -6.65
CA VAL A 357 -9.50 -4.29 -5.84
C VAL A 357 -9.08 -5.50 -5.00
N ASN A 358 -8.10 -6.27 -5.48
CA ASN A 358 -7.56 -7.46 -4.83
C ASN A 358 -6.78 -7.17 -3.53
N ARG A 359 -6.55 -5.90 -3.17
CA ARG A 359 -5.95 -5.54 -1.89
C ARG A 359 -6.89 -5.72 -0.69
N PHE A 360 -8.15 -6.12 -0.91
CA PHE A 360 -9.16 -6.24 0.14
C PHE A 360 -9.69 -7.67 0.32
N VAL A 361 -9.65 -8.16 1.56
CA VAL A 361 -10.39 -9.34 2.01
C VAL A 361 -11.86 -9.03 2.36
N ASP A 362 -12.69 -10.07 2.51
CA ASP A 362 -14.13 -10.04 2.83
C ASP A 362 -14.52 -9.02 3.90
N ILE A 363 -13.74 -8.94 4.98
CA ILE A 363 -14.04 -8.11 6.15
C ILE A 363 -14.16 -6.63 5.77
N HIS A 364 -13.40 -6.18 4.77
CA HIS A 364 -13.40 -4.79 4.33
C HIS A 364 -14.70 -4.39 3.62
N ASN A 365 -15.49 -5.35 3.13
CA ASN A 365 -16.80 -5.09 2.52
C ASN A 365 -17.94 -5.07 3.53
N ASN A 366 -17.66 -5.42 4.79
CA ASN A 366 -18.66 -5.39 5.85
C ASN A 366 -19.15 -3.95 6.04
N ARG A 367 -20.48 -3.78 6.03
CA ARG A 367 -21.11 -2.46 6.08
C ARG A 367 -20.76 -1.69 7.36
N ARG A 368 -20.74 -2.36 8.52
CA ARG A 368 -20.41 -1.72 9.80
C ARG A 368 -18.94 -1.34 9.87
N TYR A 369 -18.06 -2.22 9.38
CA TYR A 369 -16.63 -1.90 9.23
C TYR A 369 -16.45 -0.63 8.39
N LEU A 370 -17.08 -0.58 7.22
CA LEU A 370 -16.99 0.57 6.32
C LEU A 370 -17.52 1.84 6.99
N GLN A 371 -18.71 1.81 7.58
CA GLN A 371 -19.32 2.96 8.26
C GLN A 371 -18.42 3.58 9.33
N GLN A 372 -17.67 2.74 10.08
CA GLN A 372 -16.70 3.23 11.06
C GLN A 372 -15.42 3.71 10.40
N ARG A 373 -14.91 2.95 9.43
CA ARG A 373 -13.60 3.21 8.83
C ARG A 373 -13.59 4.47 7.97
N VAL A 374 -14.59 4.69 7.14
CA VAL A 374 -14.59 5.84 6.22
C VAL A 374 -14.61 7.19 6.94
N VAL A 375 -15.18 7.24 8.15
CA VAL A 375 -15.16 8.43 9.01
C VAL A 375 -13.72 8.79 9.39
N GLU A 376 -12.95 7.80 9.85
CA GLU A 376 -11.53 7.99 10.15
C GLU A 376 -10.71 8.36 8.90
N ILE A 377 -11.07 7.82 7.72
CA ILE A 377 -10.37 8.13 6.47
C ILE A 377 -10.53 9.61 6.07
N VAL A 378 -11.71 10.19 6.31
CA VAL A 378 -11.95 11.61 6.06
C VAL A 378 -11.09 12.45 7.00
N GLU A 379 -11.12 12.16 8.30
CA GLU A 379 -10.25 12.82 9.29
C GLU A 379 -8.76 12.75 8.88
N ARG A 380 -8.33 11.61 8.36
CA ARG A 380 -6.94 11.37 7.95
C ARG A 380 -6.56 12.02 6.62
N HIS A 381 -7.50 12.53 5.83
CA HIS A 381 -7.23 12.95 4.45
C HIS A 381 -6.12 14.02 4.37
N TYR A 382 -6.06 14.94 5.34
CA TYR A 382 -5.04 15.98 5.47
C TYR A 382 -4.10 15.79 6.67
N ALA A 383 -4.23 14.70 7.42
CA ALA A 383 -3.33 14.39 8.53
C ALA A 383 -1.88 14.14 8.04
N ILE A 384 -0.92 14.32 8.94
CA ILE A 384 0.45 13.85 8.71
C ILE A 384 0.48 12.34 8.95
N GLU A 385 0.78 11.57 7.90
CA GLU A 385 1.00 10.13 8.03
C GLU A 385 2.47 9.86 8.38
N PHE A 386 2.76 9.82 9.68
CA PHE A 386 4.09 9.49 10.19
C PHE A 386 4.43 8.01 9.89
N PRO A 387 5.58 7.74 9.26
CA PRO A 387 5.99 6.39 8.90
C PRO A 387 5.97 5.45 10.11
N THR A 388 5.38 4.26 9.95
CA THR A 388 5.26 3.22 11.00
C THR A 388 4.43 3.57 12.24
N GLN A 389 3.95 4.82 12.37
CA GLN A 389 3.26 5.32 13.58
C GLN A 389 1.80 5.74 13.33
N SER A 390 1.35 5.84 12.07
CA SER A 390 -0.01 6.23 11.71
C SER A 390 -0.97 5.05 11.50
N GLU A 391 -1.11 4.23 12.54
CA GLU A 391 -2.03 3.08 12.55
C GLU A 391 -3.49 3.50 12.73
N TYR A 392 -4.39 2.72 12.14
CA TYR A 392 -5.82 3.00 12.20
C TYR A 392 -6.42 2.77 13.60
N GLN A 393 -7.38 3.59 13.99
CA GLN A 393 -8.05 3.51 15.29
C GLN A 393 -9.40 2.78 15.23
N THR A 394 -10.10 2.84 14.09
CA THR A 394 -11.40 2.19 13.88
C THR A 394 -11.26 0.87 13.12
N GLY A 395 -12.28 -0.01 13.16
CA GLY A 395 -12.25 -1.28 12.40
C GLY A 395 -11.09 -2.22 12.79
N ARG A 396 -10.68 -2.17 14.06
CA ARG A 396 -9.59 -2.97 14.64
C ARG A 396 -10.11 -4.27 15.25
N ARG A 397 -9.18 -5.20 15.54
CA ARG A 397 -9.43 -6.50 16.18
C ARG A 397 -10.43 -7.37 15.41
N THR A 398 -10.39 -7.28 14.08
CA THR A 398 -11.27 -8.03 13.18
C THR A 398 -10.68 -9.40 12.82
N ARG A 399 -9.35 -9.48 12.65
CA ARG A 399 -8.60 -10.74 12.60
C ARG A 399 -7.46 -10.66 13.62
N CYS A 400 -7.35 -11.67 14.46
CA CYS A 400 -6.29 -11.78 15.45
C CYS A 400 -5.69 -13.18 15.35
N SER A 401 -4.37 -13.29 15.56
CA SER A 401 -3.81 -14.59 15.90
C SER A 401 -4.34 -15.02 17.28
N PRO A 402 -4.36 -16.33 17.59
CA PRO A 402 -4.64 -16.81 18.95
C PRO A 402 -3.75 -16.18 20.03
N LEU A 403 -2.58 -15.63 19.66
CA LEU A 403 -1.65 -15.01 20.59
C LEU A 403 -2.00 -13.57 20.96
N TYR A 404 -2.90 -12.90 20.22
CA TYR A 404 -3.21 -11.47 20.38
C TYR A 404 -3.38 -11.03 21.84
N SER A 405 -4.28 -11.68 22.58
CA SER A 405 -4.61 -11.28 23.95
C SER A 405 -3.42 -11.45 24.89
N VAL A 406 -2.62 -12.52 24.71
CA VAL A 406 -1.43 -12.75 25.54
C VAL A 406 -0.34 -11.73 25.20
N LEU A 407 -0.11 -11.44 23.93
CA LEU A 407 0.86 -10.44 23.49
C LEU A 407 0.47 -9.03 23.96
N GLU A 408 -0.83 -8.69 23.96
CA GLU A 408 -1.33 -7.41 24.51
C GLU A 408 -0.97 -7.27 26.01
N THR A 409 -1.15 -8.34 26.80
CA THR A 409 -0.76 -8.32 28.23
C THR A 409 0.75 -8.23 28.45
N ARG A 410 1.55 -8.56 27.44
CA ARG A 410 3.01 -8.53 27.46
C ARG A 410 3.60 -7.25 26.87
N GLY A 411 2.75 -6.26 26.58
CA GLY A 411 3.18 -4.95 26.12
C GLY A 411 3.24 -4.78 24.60
N ALA A 412 2.60 -5.67 23.82
CA ALA A 412 2.52 -5.48 22.37
C ALA A 412 1.76 -4.18 22.02
N VAL A 413 2.37 -3.33 21.20
CA VAL A 413 1.69 -2.24 20.50
C VAL A 413 1.36 -2.71 19.10
N PHE A 414 0.07 -2.70 18.74
CA PHE A 414 -0.41 -3.33 17.51
C PHE A 414 -0.65 -2.35 16.37
N GLY A 415 -0.29 -2.78 15.17
CA GLY A 415 -0.74 -2.23 13.89
C GLY A 415 -1.61 -3.22 13.12
N VAL A 416 -2.25 -2.78 12.05
CA VAL A 416 -3.20 -3.60 11.28
C VAL A 416 -2.79 -3.78 9.82
N ARG A 417 -2.77 -5.02 9.32
CA ARG A 417 -2.54 -5.34 7.89
C ARG A 417 -3.48 -6.46 7.46
N MET A 418 -4.21 -6.29 6.36
CA MET A 418 -5.23 -7.26 5.89
C MET A 418 -6.23 -7.71 6.97
N GLY A 419 -6.57 -6.79 7.89
CA GLY A 419 -7.43 -7.05 9.05
C GLY A 419 -6.72 -7.70 10.25
N TYR A 420 -5.50 -8.22 10.08
CA TYR A 420 -4.72 -8.81 11.18
C TYR A 420 -4.10 -7.77 12.09
N GLU A 421 -4.28 -7.95 13.39
CA GLU A 421 -3.50 -7.31 14.44
C GLU A 421 -2.08 -7.88 14.48
N ARG A 422 -1.06 -7.04 14.32
CA ARG A 422 0.35 -7.41 14.31
C ARG A 422 1.12 -6.62 15.38
N PRO A 423 1.87 -7.27 16.29
CA PRO A 423 2.75 -6.57 17.22
C PRO A 423 3.82 -5.81 16.44
N LEU A 424 3.82 -4.48 16.52
CA LEU A 424 4.82 -3.61 15.90
C LEU A 424 6.12 -3.62 16.68
N TYR A 425 6.00 -3.51 18.01
CA TYR A 425 7.06 -3.60 19.02
C TYR A 425 6.44 -3.93 20.38
N PHE A 426 7.27 -4.25 21.37
CA PHE A 426 6.86 -4.56 22.73
C PHE A 426 7.35 -3.49 23.72
N ASP A 427 6.41 -2.74 24.30
CA ASP A 427 6.66 -1.79 25.38
C ASP A 427 6.74 -2.52 26.73
N THR A 428 7.97 -2.80 27.18
CA THR A 428 8.23 -3.47 28.46
C THR A 428 8.03 -2.58 29.69
N SER A 429 7.77 -1.28 29.50
CA SER A 429 7.48 -0.35 30.61
C SER A 429 5.99 -0.34 31.00
N SER A 430 5.14 -0.92 30.15
CA SER A 430 3.70 -0.94 30.36
C SER A 430 3.29 -1.69 31.63
N LYS A 431 2.37 -1.10 32.40
CA LYS A 431 1.84 -1.69 33.64
C LYS A 431 0.74 -2.69 33.33
N LYS A 432 0.68 -3.80 34.09
CA LYS A 432 -0.41 -4.78 34.00
C LYS A 432 -1.78 -4.10 34.01
N GLY A 433 -2.62 -4.45 33.04
CA GLY A 433 -4.00 -3.94 32.91
C GLY A 433 -4.15 -2.62 32.13
N LYS A 434 -3.06 -2.01 31.63
CA LYS A 434 -3.13 -0.86 30.72
C LYS A 434 -2.39 -1.18 29.42
N PRO A 435 -3.08 -1.49 28.33
CA PRO A 435 -2.42 -1.73 27.04
C PRO A 435 -1.57 -0.51 26.65
N PRO A 436 -0.33 -0.72 26.16
CA PRO A 436 0.52 0.39 25.72
C PRO A 436 -0.11 1.10 24.53
N LYS A 437 0.17 2.39 24.41
CA LYS A 437 -0.29 3.23 23.30
C LYS A 437 0.90 3.60 22.43
N MET A 438 0.68 3.65 21.12
CA MET A 438 1.65 4.21 20.18
C MET A 438 1.94 5.66 20.60
N PRO A 439 3.22 6.05 20.79
CA PRO A 439 3.58 7.43 21.08
C PRO A 439 3.29 8.32 19.87
N GLU A 440 3.27 9.64 20.10
CA GLU A 440 3.13 10.62 19.02
C GLU A 440 4.14 10.38 17.88
N GLY A 441 3.64 10.57 16.66
CA GLY A 441 4.41 10.40 15.43
C GLY A 441 5.61 11.35 15.35
N THR A 442 6.67 10.90 14.70
CA THR A 442 7.86 11.73 14.45
C THR A 442 8.53 11.31 13.13
N TYR A 443 9.26 12.24 12.51
CA TYR A 443 10.17 11.92 11.39
C TYR A 443 11.61 11.61 11.85
N TYR A 444 11.91 11.87 13.11
CA TYR A 444 13.20 11.59 13.74
C TYR A 444 13.23 10.15 14.25
N LYS A 445 14.28 9.82 15.01
CA LYS A 445 14.39 8.55 15.75
C LYS A 445 13.08 8.25 16.52
N PRO A 446 12.45 7.09 16.28
CA PRO A 446 11.22 6.73 16.97
C PRO A 446 11.41 6.67 18.49
N LYS A 447 10.42 7.16 19.25
CA LYS A 447 10.44 7.14 20.71
C LYS A 447 10.50 5.73 21.32
N PHE A 448 10.16 4.70 20.54
CA PHE A 448 10.21 3.28 20.93
C PHE A 448 11.46 2.54 20.42
N PHE A 449 12.46 3.26 19.87
CA PHE A 449 13.66 2.64 19.29
C PHE A 449 14.41 1.73 20.27
N ASP A 450 14.52 2.11 21.55
CA ASP A 450 15.24 1.31 22.54
C ASP A 450 14.58 -0.05 22.79
N PHE A 451 13.25 -0.15 22.67
CA PHE A 451 12.55 -1.43 22.71
C PHE A 451 12.96 -2.29 21.51
N MET A 452 12.99 -1.71 20.30
CA MET A 452 13.43 -2.41 19.09
C MET A 452 14.88 -2.88 19.17
N LEU A 453 15.77 -2.05 19.74
CA LEU A 453 17.16 -2.44 19.98
C LEU A 453 17.25 -3.64 20.93
N ALA A 454 16.49 -3.60 22.04
CA ALA A 454 16.46 -4.69 23.01
C ALA A 454 15.84 -5.99 22.44
N GLU A 455 14.90 -5.86 21.48
CA GLU A 455 14.37 -6.97 20.69
C GLU A 455 15.43 -7.54 19.73
N ASN A 456 16.20 -6.69 19.03
CA ASN A 456 17.28 -7.13 18.16
C ASN A 456 18.39 -7.87 18.93
N ILE A 457 18.79 -7.35 20.10
CA ILE A 457 19.76 -8.01 20.98
C ILE A 457 19.28 -9.42 21.37
N ALA A 458 17.98 -9.58 21.66
CA ALA A 458 17.42 -10.91 21.94
C ALA A 458 17.55 -11.86 20.74
N CYS A 459 17.31 -11.39 19.51
CA CYS A 459 17.56 -12.19 18.30
C CYS A 459 19.04 -12.53 18.10
N ARG A 460 19.97 -11.64 18.47
CA ARG A 460 21.43 -11.84 18.26
C ARG A 460 22.07 -12.73 19.32
N GLU A 461 21.70 -12.59 20.58
CA GLU A 461 22.39 -13.22 21.72
C GLU A 461 21.55 -14.32 22.41
N GLY A 462 20.24 -14.33 22.16
CA GLY A 462 19.26 -15.17 22.82
C GLY A 462 18.31 -15.83 21.83
N VAL A 463 17.02 -15.69 22.10
CA VAL A 463 15.93 -16.12 21.22
C VAL A 463 14.90 -14.99 21.08
N GLY A 464 14.71 -14.48 19.88
CA GLY A 464 13.56 -13.66 19.51
C GLY A 464 12.38 -14.53 19.07
N ILE A 465 11.17 -14.21 19.53
CA ILE A 465 9.92 -14.89 19.18
C ILE A 465 9.02 -13.88 18.47
N ILE A 466 8.72 -14.12 17.20
CA ILE A 466 7.94 -13.21 16.35
C ILE A 466 6.64 -13.89 15.93
N ASP A 467 5.50 -13.21 16.13
CA ASP A 467 4.21 -13.64 15.57
C ASP A 467 4.13 -13.25 14.09
N MET A 468 4.23 -14.26 13.22
CA MET A 468 4.14 -14.12 11.76
C MET A 468 2.83 -14.67 11.19
N SER A 469 1.82 -14.87 12.02
CA SER A 469 0.55 -15.52 11.64
C SER A 469 -0.20 -14.82 10.51
N SER A 470 0.08 -13.53 10.26
CA SER A 470 -0.56 -12.76 9.20
C SER A 470 -0.04 -13.05 7.77
N PHE A 471 1.03 -13.83 7.59
CA PHE A 471 1.50 -14.21 6.25
C PHE A 471 0.44 -15.05 5.53
N SER A 472 0.29 -14.86 4.22
CA SER A 472 -0.68 -15.61 3.41
C SER A 472 -0.20 -17.04 3.21
N LYS A 473 -1.10 -18.02 3.36
CA LYS A 473 -0.76 -19.44 3.31
C LYS A 473 -1.74 -20.16 2.39
N ILE A 474 -1.22 -20.86 1.39
CA ILE A 474 -2.03 -21.58 0.41
C ILE A 474 -1.55 -23.03 0.36
N GLU A 475 -2.45 -23.98 0.60
CA GLU A 475 -2.23 -25.38 0.29
C GLU A 475 -2.53 -25.62 -1.18
N ILE A 476 -1.64 -26.32 -1.87
CA ILE A 476 -1.70 -26.57 -3.32
C ILE A 476 -1.53 -28.06 -3.52
N LYS A 477 -2.56 -28.77 -4.00
CA LYS A 477 -2.52 -30.23 -4.13
C LYS A 477 -3.25 -30.75 -5.34
N SER A 478 -2.83 -31.90 -5.86
CA SER A 478 -3.60 -32.65 -6.86
C SER A 478 -4.63 -33.54 -6.15
N THR A 479 -5.90 -33.42 -6.53
CA THR A 479 -7.02 -34.20 -5.97
C THR A 479 -7.03 -35.66 -6.37
N ASP A 480 -6.41 -36.00 -7.50
CA ASP A 480 -6.24 -37.35 -8.02
C ASP A 480 -4.91 -38.00 -7.58
N HIS A 481 -4.17 -37.35 -6.68
CA HIS A 481 -2.83 -37.75 -6.24
C HIS A 481 -1.78 -37.82 -7.37
N SER A 482 -2.00 -37.13 -8.49
CA SER A 482 -1.03 -37.03 -9.58
C SER A 482 0.05 -35.98 -9.34
N ARG A 483 1.12 -36.03 -10.14
CA ARG A 483 2.18 -35.01 -10.17
C ARG A 483 1.81 -33.72 -10.93
N ALA A 484 0.54 -33.55 -11.34
CA ALA A 484 0.09 -32.36 -12.06
C ALA A 484 0.38 -31.04 -11.32
N VAL A 485 0.37 -31.05 -9.98
CA VAL A 485 0.77 -29.91 -9.16
C VAL A 485 2.23 -29.51 -9.36
N VAL A 486 3.13 -30.47 -9.60
CA VAL A 486 4.55 -30.20 -9.84
C VAL A 486 4.69 -29.48 -11.18
N ASP A 487 4.05 -29.99 -12.24
CA ASP A 487 4.11 -29.38 -13.57
C ASP A 487 3.53 -27.96 -13.57
N TYR A 488 2.39 -27.79 -12.89
CA TYR A 488 1.77 -26.48 -12.68
C TYR A 488 2.71 -25.52 -11.96
N LEU A 489 3.29 -25.92 -10.82
CA LEU A 489 4.20 -25.05 -10.06
C LEU A 489 5.53 -24.81 -10.78
N GLN A 490 6.03 -25.77 -11.57
CA GLN A 490 7.19 -25.56 -12.43
C GLN A 490 6.94 -24.47 -13.47
N LYS A 491 5.72 -24.35 -14.00
CA LYS A 491 5.36 -23.25 -14.89
C LYS A 491 5.21 -21.91 -14.16
N MET A 492 4.63 -21.93 -12.96
CA MET A 492 4.33 -20.71 -12.19
C MET A 492 5.56 -20.07 -11.53
N CYS A 493 6.53 -20.87 -11.12
CA CYS A 493 7.68 -20.42 -10.33
C CYS A 493 8.94 -20.35 -11.18
N SER A 494 9.81 -19.37 -10.94
CA SER A 494 11.10 -19.27 -11.64
C SER A 494 12.19 -20.19 -11.09
N ASN A 495 12.08 -20.69 -9.87
CA ASN A 495 13.02 -21.67 -9.31
C ASN A 495 12.51 -23.11 -9.52
N ASP A 496 13.40 -24.09 -9.37
CA ASP A 496 13.04 -25.50 -9.45
C ASP A 496 12.28 -25.95 -8.20
N VAL A 497 11.04 -26.38 -8.39
CA VAL A 497 10.15 -26.81 -7.30
C VAL A 497 10.07 -28.34 -7.16
N ASP A 498 10.68 -29.09 -8.08
CA ASP A 498 10.71 -30.56 -8.07
C ASP A 498 11.86 -31.10 -7.19
N ILE A 499 11.94 -30.60 -5.96
CA ILE A 499 12.93 -31.04 -4.96
C ILE A 499 12.36 -32.13 -4.06
N ALA A 500 13.17 -32.84 -3.27
CA ALA A 500 12.63 -33.90 -2.39
C ALA A 500 11.52 -33.41 -1.43
N ALA A 501 10.56 -34.28 -1.10
CA ALA A 501 9.56 -34.00 -0.07
C ALA A 501 10.25 -33.66 1.27
N GLY A 502 9.69 -32.69 1.99
CA GLY A 502 10.34 -32.03 3.13
C GLY A 502 11.29 -30.90 2.72
N GLY A 503 11.49 -30.65 1.42
CA GLY A 503 12.31 -29.56 0.91
C GLY A 503 11.57 -28.23 0.84
N ILE A 504 12.31 -27.13 0.96
CA ILE A 504 11.83 -25.75 0.86
C ILE A 504 12.53 -25.02 -0.29
N VAL A 505 11.77 -24.31 -1.11
CA VAL A 505 12.27 -23.46 -2.20
C VAL A 505 11.83 -22.02 -1.96
N HIS A 506 12.77 -21.09 -1.99
CA HIS A 506 12.46 -19.66 -2.16
C HIS A 506 12.44 -19.36 -3.66
N THR A 507 11.31 -18.88 -4.16
CA THR A 507 11.08 -18.62 -5.58
C THR A 507 10.23 -17.37 -5.78
N GLY A 508 10.38 -16.74 -6.95
CA GLY A 508 9.39 -15.79 -7.44
C GLY A 508 8.39 -16.46 -8.39
N MET A 509 7.22 -15.83 -8.54
CA MET A 509 6.31 -16.02 -9.67
C MET A 509 6.37 -14.74 -10.50
N GLN A 510 6.58 -14.85 -11.81
CA GLN A 510 6.75 -13.69 -12.69
C GLN A 510 5.55 -13.51 -13.64
N ASN A 511 5.36 -12.29 -14.12
CA ASN A 511 4.51 -12.00 -15.27
C ASN A 511 5.30 -12.13 -16.59
N ASP A 512 4.61 -11.97 -17.73
CA ASP A 512 5.23 -12.10 -19.06
C ASP A 512 6.34 -11.08 -19.35
N GLN A 513 6.40 -9.99 -18.60
CA GLN A 513 7.47 -8.98 -18.66
C GLN A 513 8.65 -9.31 -17.72
N GLY A 514 8.59 -10.43 -17.00
CA GLY A 514 9.62 -10.89 -16.06
C GLY A 514 9.56 -10.21 -14.68
N GLY A 515 8.57 -9.34 -14.44
CA GLY A 515 8.37 -8.68 -13.16
C GLY A 515 7.75 -9.62 -12.12
N PHE A 516 7.98 -9.37 -10.83
CA PHE A 516 7.42 -10.20 -9.77
C PHE A 516 5.90 -10.04 -9.68
N GLU A 517 5.17 -11.14 -9.59
CA GLU A 517 3.77 -11.19 -9.16
C GLU A 517 3.66 -11.70 -7.72
N ASN A 518 4.65 -12.50 -7.31
CA ASN A 518 4.83 -12.98 -5.95
C ASN A 518 6.30 -13.30 -5.66
N ASP A 519 6.73 -13.06 -4.42
CA ASP A 519 7.98 -13.57 -3.86
C ASP A 519 7.60 -14.46 -2.68
N CYS A 520 7.86 -15.76 -2.79
CA CYS A 520 7.28 -16.74 -1.89
C CYS A 520 8.18 -17.92 -1.56
N ILE A 521 7.79 -18.62 -0.50
CA ILE A 521 8.37 -19.90 -0.12
C ILE A 521 7.39 -21.00 -0.49
N LEU A 522 7.89 -22.05 -1.14
CA LEU A 522 7.18 -23.28 -1.40
C LEU A 522 7.80 -24.41 -0.61
N VAL A 523 6.98 -25.15 0.11
CA VAL A 523 7.37 -26.35 0.83
C VAL A 523 6.74 -27.55 0.15
N ARG A 524 7.54 -28.51 -0.30
CA ARG A 524 7.03 -29.75 -0.89
C ARG A 524 6.68 -30.72 0.23
N LEU A 525 5.39 -30.94 0.46
CA LEU A 525 4.92 -31.84 1.53
C LEU A 525 4.91 -33.30 1.09
N SER A 526 4.56 -33.56 -0.18
CA SER A 526 4.56 -34.90 -0.79
C SER A 526 4.79 -34.80 -2.30
N GLU A 527 4.66 -35.92 -3.02
CA GLU A 527 4.72 -35.93 -4.48
C GLU A 527 3.59 -35.13 -5.15
N TYR A 528 2.48 -34.91 -4.44
CA TYR A 528 1.24 -34.31 -4.96
C TYR A 528 0.70 -33.17 -4.09
N SER A 529 1.48 -32.63 -3.13
CA SER A 529 1.05 -31.54 -2.25
C SER A 529 2.20 -30.59 -1.88
N TYR A 530 1.88 -29.30 -1.89
CA TYR A 530 2.75 -28.18 -1.54
C TYR A 530 2.06 -27.23 -0.56
N PHE A 531 2.86 -26.55 0.25
CA PHE A 531 2.44 -25.48 1.13
C PHE A 531 3.19 -24.20 0.77
N MET A 532 2.45 -23.18 0.34
CA MET A 532 2.99 -21.89 -0.06
C MET A 532 2.83 -20.86 1.06
N VAL A 533 3.87 -20.05 1.26
CA VAL A 533 3.89 -18.90 2.17
C VAL A 533 4.24 -17.66 1.38
N SER A 534 3.35 -16.66 1.44
CA SER A 534 3.51 -15.37 0.73
C SER A 534 3.33 -14.19 1.69
N PRO A 535 3.82 -12.99 1.34
CA PRO A 535 3.61 -11.76 2.11
C PRO A 535 2.14 -11.51 2.45
N THR A 536 1.86 -10.91 3.61
CA THR A 536 0.50 -10.70 4.14
C THR A 536 -0.47 -10.04 3.14
N ASN A 537 0.00 -9.10 2.34
CA ASN A 537 -0.81 -8.34 1.38
C ASN A 537 -1.14 -9.11 0.09
N GLN A 538 -0.66 -10.35 -0.05
CA GLN A 538 -0.89 -11.16 -1.25
C GLN A 538 -2.16 -12.01 -1.20
N GLN A 539 -2.78 -12.21 -0.03
CA GLN A 539 -3.79 -13.25 0.22
C GLN A 539 -4.80 -13.45 -0.93
N ILE A 540 -5.47 -12.38 -1.39
CA ILE A 540 -6.43 -12.46 -2.51
C ILE A 540 -5.70 -12.40 -3.85
N ARG A 541 -4.77 -11.45 -4.01
CA ARG A 541 -4.09 -11.17 -5.27
C ARG A 541 -3.37 -12.40 -5.84
N ILE A 542 -2.55 -13.07 -5.04
CA ILE A 542 -1.82 -14.24 -5.53
C ILE A 542 -2.71 -15.45 -5.71
N TYR A 543 -3.72 -15.62 -4.85
CA TYR A 543 -4.69 -16.70 -4.99
C TYR A 543 -5.38 -16.61 -6.36
N GLU A 544 -5.81 -15.40 -6.74
CA GLU A 544 -6.43 -15.15 -8.04
C GLU A 544 -5.47 -15.31 -9.21
N TRP A 545 -4.26 -14.77 -9.10
CA TRP A 545 -3.25 -14.96 -10.13
C TRP A 545 -3.03 -16.44 -10.41
N MET A 546 -2.80 -17.24 -9.37
CA MET A 546 -2.64 -18.70 -9.50
C MET A 546 -3.88 -19.37 -10.10
N ARG A 547 -5.08 -19.04 -9.60
CA ARG A 547 -6.33 -19.62 -10.10
C ARG A 547 -6.50 -19.44 -11.62
N ARG A 548 -6.15 -18.26 -12.15
CA ARG A 548 -6.28 -17.93 -13.59
C ARG A 548 -5.39 -18.78 -14.50
N TYR A 549 -4.25 -19.27 -13.99
CA TYR A 549 -3.33 -20.13 -14.74
C TYR A 549 -3.58 -21.63 -14.53
N LEU A 550 -4.62 -22.02 -13.79
CA LEU A 550 -5.03 -23.42 -13.73
C LEU A 550 -5.62 -23.85 -15.08
N PRO A 551 -5.14 -24.95 -15.69
CA PRO A 551 -5.74 -25.51 -16.88
C PRO A 551 -7.22 -25.88 -16.65
N PRO A 552 -8.10 -25.74 -17.66
CA PRO A 552 -9.47 -26.25 -17.56
C PRO A 552 -9.49 -27.74 -17.21
N GLY A 553 -10.26 -28.12 -16.19
CA GLY A 553 -10.33 -29.50 -15.71
C GLY A 553 -9.11 -29.98 -14.93
N SER A 554 -8.19 -29.07 -14.55
CA SER A 554 -7.02 -29.41 -13.73
C SER A 554 -7.41 -30.12 -12.42
N PRO A 555 -6.71 -31.20 -12.03
CA PRO A 555 -6.91 -31.84 -10.73
C PRO A 555 -6.28 -31.02 -9.58
N VAL A 556 -5.52 -29.97 -9.89
CA VAL A 556 -4.84 -29.11 -8.91
C VAL A 556 -5.85 -28.16 -8.27
N VAL A 557 -5.89 -28.17 -6.93
CA VAL A 557 -6.73 -27.28 -6.12
C VAL A 557 -5.87 -26.37 -5.25
N LEU A 558 -6.36 -25.16 -5.05
CA LEU A 558 -5.79 -24.13 -4.18
C LEU A 558 -6.71 -23.96 -2.97
N ASN A 559 -6.17 -24.00 -1.75
CA ASN A 559 -6.92 -23.72 -0.54
C ASN A 559 -6.22 -22.65 0.29
N ASP A 560 -6.89 -21.52 0.54
CA ASP A 560 -6.40 -20.53 1.50
C ASP A 560 -6.53 -21.07 2.92
N VAL A 561 -5.39 -21.41 3.51
CA VAL A 561 -5.27 -21.94 4.88
C VAL A 561 -4.64 -20.91 5.82
N THR A 562 -4.65 -19.63 5.45
CA THR A 562 -4.02 -18.52 6.20
C THR A 562 -4.42 -18.51 7.67
N SER A 563 -5.70 -18.71 7.96
CA SER A 563 -6.26 -18.68 9.33
C SER A 563 -6.09 -19.98 10.11
N MET A 564 -5.75 -21.10 9.45
CA MET A 564 -5.62 -22.42 10.10
C MET A 564 -4.35 -22.52 10.97
N TYR A 565 -3.33 -21.72 10.65
CA TYR A 565 -2.03 -21.77 11.31
C TYR A 565 -1.67 -20.47 12.02
N THR A 566 -1.22 -20.61 13.26
CA THR A 566 -0.43 -19.60 13.96
C THR A 566 1.04 -19.82 13.63
N VAL A 567 1.73 -18.77 13.19
CA VAL A 567 3.14 -18.87 12.80
C VAL A 567 4.01 -18.19 13.84
N ILE A 568 4.90 -18.96 14.46
CA ILE A 568 5.85 -18.47 15.45
C ILE A 568 7.25 -18.61 14.85
N ASN A 569 7.87 -17.48 14.52
CA ASN A 569 9.25 -17.45 14.04
C ASN A 569 10.20 -17.29 15.24
N ILE A 570 11.10 -18.26 15.41
CA ILE A 570 12.06 -18.36 16.51
C ILE A 570 13.43 -18.05 15.94
N VAL A 571 13.96 -16.89 16.29
CA VAL A 571 15.17 -16.31 15.70
C VAL A 571 16.27 -16.23 16.75
N GLY A 572 17.46 -16.71 16.41
CA GLY A 572 18.69 -16.52 17.20
C GLY A 572 19.48 -17.81 17.43
N PRO A 573 20.72 -17.68 17.91
CA PRO A 573 21.67 -18.79 18.03
C PRO A 573 21.20 -19.88 19.01
N LYS A 574 20.33 -19.53 19.96
CA LYS A 574 19.80 -20.46 20.98
C LYS A 574 18.45 -21.09 20.60
N ALA A 575 17.95 -20.84 19.39
CA ALA A 575 16.67 -21.38 18.92
C ALA A 575 16.67 -22.92 18.89
N ARG A 576 17.74 -23.55 18.38
CA ARG A 576 17.85 -25.02 18.30
C ARG A 576 17.86 -25.67 19.69
N PRO A 577 18.76 -25.28 20.63
CA PRO A 577 18.73 -25.81 22.00
C PRO A 577 17.36 -25.70 22.68
N LEU A 578 16.69 -24.55 22.58
CA LEU A 578 15.36 -24.34 23.16
C LEU A 578 14.33 -25.33 22.58
N LEU A 579 14.30 -25.46 21.25
CA LEU A 579 13.36 -26.37 20.59
C LEU A 579 13.65 -27.85 20.90
N SER A 580 14.93 -28.22 20.98
CA SER A 580 15.35 -29.55 21.43
C SER A 580 14.93 -29.87 22.86
N GLU A 581 14.84 -28.90 23.76
CA GLU A 581 14.34 -29.13 25.11
C GLU A 581 12.81 -29.29 25.14
N LEU A 582 12.11 -28.60 24.24
CA LEU A 582 10.65 -28.62 24.14
C LEU A 582 10.10 -29.83 23.38
N SER A 583 10.96 -30.70 22.88
CA SER A 583 10.56 -31.85 22.08
C SER A 583 11.42 -33.06 22.35
N ASN A 584 10.83 -34.24 22.19
CA ASN A 584 11.54 -35.51 22.28
C ASN A 584 12.15 -35.92 20.92
N THR A 585 12.06 -35.09 19.89
CA THR A 585 12.59 -35.35 18.55
C THR A 585 13.91 -34.62 18.34
N ASP A 586 14.84 -35.16 17.55
CA ASP A 586 16.03 -34.41 17.12
C ASP A 586 15.64 -33.23 16.21
N PHE A 587 16.08 -32.03 16.58
CA PHE A 587 15.84 -30.75 15.88
C PHE A 587 16.93 -30.40 14.87
N PHE A 588 17.84 -31.31 14.54
CA PHE A 588 18.73 -31.09 13.41
C PHE A 588 17.98 -31.13 12.08
N LEU A 589 17.67 -29.95 11.56
CA LEU A 589 17.13 -29.76 10.21
C LEU A 589 18.19 -29.08 9.34
N LYS A 590 18.39 -29.61 8.15
CA LYS A 590 19.23 -28.94 7.15
C LYS A 590 18.54 -27.62 6.74
N PRO A 591 19.29 -26.55 6.46
CA PRO A 591 18.71 -25.31 5.93
C PRO A 591 17.80 -25.60 4.73
N PHE A 592 16.69 -24.86 4.62
CA PHE A 592 15.69 -25.06 3.56
C PHE A 592 15.05 -26.46 3.55
N THR A 593 14.88 -27.06 4.72
CA THR A 593 14.04 -28.26 4.89
C THR A 593 13.00 -28.05 5.98
N CYS A 594 11.92 -28.82 5.93
CA CYS A 594 10.88 -28.86 6.93
C CYS A 594 10.67 -30.28 7.47
N LYS A 595 10.11 -30.36 8.68
CA LYS A 595 9.69 -31.61 9.29
C LYS A 595 8.49 -31.38 10.22
N TYR A 596 7.65 -32.38 10.34
CA TYR A 596 6.61 -32.44 11.37
C TYR A 596 7.20 -33.00 12.66
N VAL A 597 7.03 -32.29 13.76
CA VAL A 597 7.56 -32.66 15.08
C VAL A 597 6.55 -32.31 16.17
N ASP A 598 6.63 -33.02 17.29
CA ASP A 598 5.90 -32.64 18.49
C ASP A 598 6.61 -31.47 19.18
N VAL A 599 5.88 -30.42 19.55
CA VAL A 599 6.39 -29.28 20.34
C VAL A 599 5.54 -29.11 21.59
N GLY A 600 6.12 -29.40 22.75
CA GLY A 600 5.37 -29.51 24.00
C GLY A 600 4.38 -30.67 23.93
N TYR A 601 3.08 -30.34 23.82
CA TYR A 601 1.99 -31.32 23.66
C TYR A 601 1.24 -31.13 22.34
N ALA A 602 1.71 -30.25 21.47
CA ALA A 602 1.17 -30.07 20.14
C ALA A 602 1.86 -31.07 19.21
N SER A 603 1.08 -31.97 18.62
CA SER A 603 1.57 -32.90 17.60
C SER A 603 1.53 -32.30 16.22
N ASP A 604 2.36 -32.84 15.34
CA ASP A 604 2.42 -32.48 13.92
C ASP A 604 2.59 -30.98 13.66
N VAL A 605 3.45 -30.31 14.45
CA VAL A 605 3.87 -28.93 14.16
C VAL A 605 4.87 -28.97 13.01
N MET A 606 4.55 -28.28 11.91
CA MET A 606 5.48 -28.14 10.80
C MET A 606 6.55 -27.11 11.16
N VAL A 607 7.80 -27.56 11.25
CA VAL A 607 8.97 -26.74 11.56
C VAL A 607 9.78 -26.57 10.29
N MET A 608 10.01 -25.31 9.89
CA MET A 608 10.82 -24.94 8.74
C MET A 608 12.17 -24.38 9.20
N ALA A 609 13.27 -24.93 8.68
CA ALA A 609 14.63 -24.41 8.90
C ALA A 609 14.94 -23.24 7.96
N LEU A 610 14.21 -22.14 8.15
CA LEU A 610 14.28 -20.90 7.41
C LEU A 610 13.72 -19.76 8.27
N THR A 611 14.36 -18.59 8.24
CA THR A 611 13.83 -17.36 8.84
C THR A 611 13.71 -16.26 7.80
N HIS A 612 12.82 -15.31 8.05
CA HIS A 612 12.64 -14.12 7.21
C HIS A 612 13.53 -12.94 7.63
N THR A 613 14.45 -13.15 8.58
CA THR A 613 15.32 -12.11 9.15
C THR A 613 16.76 -12.18 8.65
N GLY A 614 17.14 -13.29 8.01
CA GLY A 614 18.54 -13.59 7.67
C GLY A 614 19.39 -14.02 8.87
N GLU A 615 18.79 -14.15 10.06
CA GLU A 615 19.43 -14.71 11.26
C GLU A 615 19.08 -16.21 11.41
N PRO A 616 19.92 -17.04 12.05
CA PRO A 616 19.62 -18.46 12.23
C PRO A 616 18.35 -18.66 13.05
N GLY A 617 17.58 -19.72 12.79
CA GLY A 617 16.32 -19.98 13.48
C GLY A 617 15.37 -20.89 12.73
N TYR A 618 14.13 -20.95 13.21
CA TYR A 618 13.07 -21.82 12.68
C TYR A 618 11.72 -21.11 12.67
N CYS A 619 10.89 -21.40 11.67
CA CYS A 619 9.47 -21.02 11.64
C CYS A 619 8.58 -22.21 11.99
N LEU A 620 7.78 -22.07 13.06
CA LEU A 620 6.81 -23.06 13.49
C LEU A 620 5.43 -22.70 12.94
N TYR A 621 4.84 -23.61 12.16
CA TYR A 621 3.46 -23.53 11.69
C TYR A 621 2.61 -24.40 12.59
N VAL A 622 2.06 -23.78 13.63
CA VAL A 622 1.29 -24.42 14.69
C VAL A 622 -0.18 -24.39 14.30
N PRO A 623 -0.91 -25.53 14.33
CA PRO A 623 -2.37 -25.49 14.23
C PRO A 623 -2.93 -24.53 15.29
N SER A 624 -3.80 -23.61 14.87
CA SER A 624 -4.18 -22.44 15.71
C SER A 624 -4.74 -22.80 17.09
N GLU A 625 -5.33 -23.98 17.25
CA GLU A 625 -5.84 -24.48 18.54
C GLU A 625 -4.74 -24.76 19.59
N TYR A 626 -3.52 -25.10 19.16
CA TYR A 626 -2.39 -25.37 20.04
C TYR A 626 -1.48 -24.16 20.29
N ALA A 627 -1.74 -23.04 19.62
CA ALA A 627 -0.88 -21.86 19.61
C ALA A 627 -0.53 -21.34 21.01
N LEU A 628 -1.52 -21.21 21.90
CA LEU A 628 -1.31 -20.70 23.26
C LEU A 628 -0.44 -21.65 24.10
N HIS A 629 -0.59 -22.96 23.91
CA HIS A 629 0.23 -23.95 24.60
C HIS A 629 1.69 -23.89 24.15
N VAL A 630 1.92 -23.95 22.84
CA VAL A 630 3.27 -23.89 22.26
C VAL A 630 3.96 -22.59 22.63
N TYR A 631 3.29 -21.45 22.46
CA TYR A 631 3.81 -20.14 22.85
C TYR A 631 4.12 -20.05 24.35
N GLY A 632 3.19 -20.50 25.21
CA GLY A 632 3.40 -20.49 26.66
C GLY A 632 4.60 -21.31 27.10
N LYS A 633 4.86 -22.46 26.44
CA LYS A 633 6.05 -23.29 26.68
C LYS A 633 7.32 -22.61 26.19
N LEU A 634 7.31 -22.05 24.98
CA LEU A 634 8.43 -21.29 24.42
C LEU A 634 8.87 -20.15 25.33
N ILE A 635 7.94 -19.35 25.85
CA ILE A 635 8.26 -18.24 26.75
C ILE A 635 8.73 -18.73 28.11
N THR A 636 8.13 -19.80 28.64
CA THR A 636 8.45 -20.29 29.99
C THR A 636 9.82 -20.94 30.04
N VAL A 637 10.09 -21.91 29.15
CA VAL A 637 11.37 -22.62 29.05
C VAL A 637 12.44 -21.72 28.43
N GLY A 638 12.05 -20.92 27.44
CA GLY A 638 12.93 -19.99 26.75
C GLY A 638 13.50 -18.89 27.63
N ARG A 639 12.97 -18.68 28.85
CA ARG A 639 13.54 -17.71 29.82
C ARG A 639 15.04 -17.93 30.01
N ASP A 640 15.47 -19.18 30.18
CA ASP A 640 16.87 -19.51 30.40
C ASP A 640 17.73 -19.34 29.14
N TYR A 641 17.08 -19.28 27.97
CA TYR A 641 17.70 -19.03 26.67
C TYR A 641 17.67 -17.54 26.28
N GLY A 642 17.11 -16.67 27.13
CA GLY A 642 16.94 -15.25 26.83
C GLY A 642 15.80 -14.97 25.85
N ALA A 643 14.73 -15.78 25.89
CA ALA A 643 13.58 -15.62 25.01
C ALA A 643 12.85 -14.29 25.24
N ARG A 644 12.58 -13.58 24.14
CA ARG A 644 11.85 -12.31 24.14
C ARG A 644 10.89 -12.26 22.95
N ASP A 645 9.73 -11.66 23.16
CA ASP A 645 8.86 -11.30 22.04
C ASP A 645 9.48 -10.16 21.23
N VAL A 646 9.34 -10.24 19.91
CA VAL A 646 9.93 -9.30 18.95
C VAL A 646 8.86 -8.83 17.97
N GLY A 647 8.80 -7.52 17.76
CA GLY A 647 7.84 -6.87 16.89
C GLY A 647 8.27 -6.86 15.42
N VAL A 648 7.28 -6.64 14.54
CA VAL A 648 7.51 -6.65 13.09
C VAL A 648 8.33 -5.44 12.60
N LEU A 649 8.45 -4.36 13.38
CA LEU A 649 9.32 -3.23 13.03
C LEU A 649 10.80 -3.58 13.20
N THR A 650 11.15 -4.28 14.28
CA THR A 650 12.52 -4.81 14.48
C THR A 650 12.87 -5.80 13.38
N GLN A 651 11.96 -6.72 13.07
CA GLN A 651 12.09 -7.64 11.94
C GLN A 651 12.34 -6.90 10.62
N ARG A 652 11.60 -5.82 10.36
CA ARG A 652 11.75 -5.01 9.15
C ARG A 652 13.12 -4.37 9.04
N PHE A 653 13.72 -3.91 10.14
CA PHE A 653 15.07 -3.35 10.10
C PHE A 653 16.14 -4.43 9.89
N MET A 654 15.99 -5.59 10.54
CA MET A 654 16.88 -6.74 10.33
C MET A 654 16.91 -7.20 8.87
N ARG A 655 15.74 -7.32 8.21
CA ARG A 655 15.70 -7.75 6.80
C ARG A 655 16.36 -6.74 5.87
N ILE A 656 16.24 -5.45 6.13
CA ILE A 656 16.88 -4.39 5.32
C ILE A 656 18.40 -4.48 5.45
N GLU A 657 18.90 -4.64 6.68
CA GLU A 657 20.33 -4.81 6.97
C GLU A 657 20.93 -6.03 6.26
N LYS A 658 20.14 -7.10 6.08
CA LYS A 658 20.52 -8.31 5.35
C LYS A 658 20.27 -8.25 3.84
N PHE A 659 19.96 -7.07 3.27
CA PHE A 659 19.68 -6.90 1.85
C PHE A 659 18.51 -7.77 1.36
N ILE A 660 17.48 -7.98 2.19
CA ILE A 660 16.32 -8.77 1.82
C ILE A 660 15.22 -7.81 1.32
N PRO A 661 14.91 -7.79 0.01
CA PRO A 661 13.83 -6.98 -0.52
C PRO A 661 12.46 -7.54 -0.11
N LEU A 662 11.43 -6.70 -0.04
CA LEU A 662 10.07 -7.08 0.33
C LEU A 662 9.07 -6.73 -0.78
N TRP A 663 8.11 -7.63 -1.03
CA TRP A 663 6.98 -7.38 -1.93
C TRP A 663 6.18 -6.14 -1.56
N ALA A 664 5.79 -5.36 -2.57
CA ALA A 664 5.08 -4.09 -2.48
C ALA A 664 5.81 -2.95 -1.74
N GLU A 665 7.08 -3.15 -1.38
CA GLU A 665 8.01 -2.08 -0.96
C GLU A 665 9.16 -1.98 -1.98
N ASP A 666 9.93 -3.05 -2.14
CA ASP A 666 11.08 -3.13 -3.05
C ASP A 666 10.76 -3.93 -4.33
N LEU A 667 9.90 -4.94 -4.24
CA LEU A 667 9.51 -5.78 -5.38
C LEU A 667 8.08 -5.44 -5.82
N THR A 668 7.87 -5.21 -7.12
CA THR A 668 6.54 -5.04 -7.73
C THR A 668 6.45 -5.79 -9.06
N SER A 669 5.28 -5.75 -9.71
CA SER A 669 5.06 -6.26 -11.08
C SER A 669 5.97 -5.63 -12.15
N MET A 670 6.70 -4.57 -11.81
CA MET A 670 7.65 -3.88 -12.70
C MET A 670 9.12 -4.16 -12.35
N THR A 671 9.39 -4.90 -11.27
CA THR A 671 10.74 -5.22 -10.81
C THR A 671 11.09 -6.66 -11.19
N THR A 672 12.22 -6.86 -11.86
CA THR A 672 12.69 -8.21 -12.23
C THR A 672 13.67 -8.79 -11.19
N PRO A 673 13.80 -10.13 -11.10
CA PRO A 673 14.80 -10.77 -10.24
C PRO A 673 16.25 -10.36 -10.56
N LEU A 674 16.57 -10.03 -11.83
CA LEU A 674 17.91 -9.62 -12.24
C LEU A 674 18.25 -8.23 -11.68
N GLU A 675 17.30 -7.30 -11.70
CA GLU A 675 17.45 -5.95 -11.15
C GLU A 675 17.52 -5.97 -9.61
N ALA A 676 16.78 -6.88 -8.97
CA ALA A 676 16.72 -7.03 -7.51
C ALA A 676 17.89 -7.86 -6.92
N GLY A 677 18.89 -8.24 -7.71
CA GLY A 677 20.04 -9.03 -7.23
C GLY A 677 19.71 -10.48 -6.87
N SER A 678 18.57 -11.00 -7.32
CA SER A 678 18.05 -12.35 -6.99
C SER A 678 18.17 -13.34 -8.16
N ALA A 679 19.02 -13.06 -9.15
CA ALA A 679 19.21 -13.88 -10.35
C ALA A 679 19.54 -15.36 -10.07
N LEU A 680 20.26 -15.65 -8.98
CA LEU A 680 20.64 -17.02 -8.59
C LEU A 680 19.44 -17.90 -8.20
N ARG A 681 18.28 -17.28 -7.89
CA ARG A 681 17.03 -17.98 -7.56
C ARG A 681 16.20 -18.31 -8.80
N VAL A 682 16.63 -17.90 -9.99
CA VAL A 682 15.93 -18.15 -11.26
C VAL A 682 16.63 -19.26 -12.03
N LYS A 683 15.90 -20.33 -12.33
CA LYS A 683 16.36 -21.49 -13.11
C LYS A 683 15.95 -21.31 -14.56
N MET A 684 16.85 -20.73 -15.35
CA MET A 684 16.60 -20.36 -16.75
C MET A 684 16.51 -21.57 -17.70
N ASP A 685 16.87 -22.76 -17.22
CA ASP A 685 16.89 -24.03 -17.94
C ASP A 685 15.53 -24.77 -17.95
N LYS A 686 14.47 -24.15 -17.41
CA LYS A 686 13.10 -24.68 -17.43
C LYS A 686 12.11 -23.67 -18.02
N ASP A 687 10.96 -24.15 -18.49
CA ASP A 687 9.87 -23.29 -18.97
C ASP A 687 9.03 -22.74 -17.81
N PHE A 688 8.95 -21.42 -17.68
CA PHE A 688 8.13 -20.72 -16.69
C PHE A 688 7.65 -19.36 -17.22
N ILE A 689 6.59 -18.81 -16.61
CA ILE A 689 6.04 -17.50 -17.01
C ILE A 689 7.09 -16.39 -16.82
N GLY A 690 7.34 -15.59 -17.86
CA GLY A 690 8.36 -14.53 -17.84
C GLY A 690 9.78 -14.97 -18.18
N GLN A 691 10.07 -16.26 -18.41
CA GLN A 691 11.39 -16.76 -18.78
C GLN A 691 11.97 -16.02 -19.99
N ALA A 692 11.19 -15.84 -21.06
CA ALA A 692 11.64 -15.19 -22.28
C ALA A 692 12.04 -13.72 -22.05
N ALA A 693 11.31 -12.99 -21.20
CA ALA A 693 11.66 -11.61 -20.86
C ALA A 693 12.95 -11.54 -20.03
N LEU A 694 13.12 -12.44 -19.05
CA LEU A 694 14.35 -12.51 -18.25
C LEU A 694 15.56 -12.94 -19.08
N GLN A 695 15.39 -13.83 -20.06
CA GLN A 695 16.47 -14.23 -20.97
C GLN A 695 16.94 -13.05 -21.82
N ARG A 696 15.99 -12.30 -22.42
CA ARG A 696 16.30 -11.06 -23.16
C ARG A 696 17.01 -10.04 -22.27
N GLN A 697 16.53 -9.83 -21.05
CA GLN A 697 17.15 -8.89 -20.10
C GLN A 697 18.56 -9.34 -19.68
N LYS A 698 18.80 -10.65 -19.54
CA LYS A 698 20.13 -11.19 -19.24
C LYS A 698 21.14 -10.89 -20.37
N GLU A 699 20.70 -10.94 -21.62
CA GLU A 699 21.52 -10.63 -22.79
C GLU A 699 21.74 -9.11 -22.96
N GLN A 700 20.70 -8.32 -22.72
CA GLN A 700 20.73 -6.85 -22.90
C GLN A 700 21.35 -6.10 -21.71
N GLY A 701 21.40 -6.73 -20.54
CA GLY A 701 21.78 -6.10 -19.28
C GLY A 701 20.61 -5.42 -18.57
N VAL A 702 20.81 -5.11 -17.29
CA VAL A 702 19.80 -4.44 -16.45
C VAL A 702 19.97 -2.93 -16.52
N THR A 703 18.86 -2.19 -16.67
CA THR A 703 18.86 -0.71 -16.73
C THR A 703 18.54 -0.03 -15.39
N GLN A 704 18.27 -0.85 -14.37
CA GLN A 704 18.16 -0.44 -12.98
C GLN A 704 18.71 -1.54 -12.08
N ARG A 705 19.15 -1.20 -10.87
CA ARG A 705 19.68 -2.18 -9.92
C ARG A 705 19.35 -1.77 -8.49
N LEU A 706 18.92 -2.74 -7.68
CA LEU A 706 18.75 -2.56 -6.25
C LEU A 706 20.11 -2.45 -5.56
N VAL A 707 20.28 -1.44 -4.73
CA VAL A 707 21.51 -1.12 -4.00
C VAL A 707 21.14 -0.75 -2.56
N LEU A 708 21.98 -1.16 -1.62
CA LEU A 708 21.92 -0.78 -0.22
C LEU A 708 22.88 0.38 0.01
N PHE A 709 22.38 1.41 0.65
CA PHE A 709 23.07 2.63 1.00
C PHE A 709 23.24 2.69 2.51
N GLU A 710 24.47 2.69 2.97
CA GLU A 710 24.86 3.02 4.34
C GLU A 710 25.03 4.53 4.42
N LEU A 711 24.23 5.22 5.24
CA LEU A 711 24.30 6.67 5.35
C LEU A 711 25.50 7.08 6.21
N GLU A 712 26.23 8.08 5.73
CA GLU A 712 27.38 8.70 6.37
C GLU A 712 27.01 10.13 6.79
N GLU A 713 27.69 10.67 7.81
CA GLU A 713 27.57 12.07 8.24
C GLU A 713 26.15 12.47 8.73
N ILE A 714 25.28 11.50 8.99
CA ILE A 714 23.98 11.69 9.63
C ILE A 714 24.08 11.36 11.12
N ASP A 715 23.55 12.22 11.98
CA ASP A 715 23.42 11.97 13.41
C ASP A 715 22.02 11.38 13.69
N PRO A 716 21.88 10.07 13.98
CA PRO A 716 20.58 9.44 14.15
C PRO A 716 19.75 10.01 15.30
N ASP A 717 20.36 10.70 16.28
CA ASP A 717 19.66 11.27 17.44
C ASP A 717 19.20 12.72 17.20
N LYS A 718 19.70 13.40 16.15
CA LYS A 718 19.39 14.81 15.86
C LYS A 718 18.77 15.04 14.48
N ASP A 719 19.17 14.26 13.49
CA ASP A 719 18.71 14.42 12.12
C ASP A 719 17.41 13.65 11.86
N ILE A 720 16.68 14.10 10.83
CA ILE A 720 15.48 13.43 10.31
C ILE A 720 15.90 12.10 9.68
N TRP A 721 15.17 11.03 9.98
CA TRP A 721 15.46 9.71 9.43
C TRP A 721 14.95 9.56 7.99
N PRO A 722 15.60 8.71 7.18
CA PRO A 722 15.02 8.23 5.94
C PRO A 722 13.87 7.26 6.22
N TRP A 723 12.83 7.29 5.40
CA TRP A 723 11.62 6.46 5.56
C TRP A 723 11.08 5.86 4.26
N GLY A 724 11.70 6.14 3.11
CA GLY A 724 11.25 5.73 1.79
C GLY A 724 10.89 6.92 0.89
N ASN A 725 11.09 6.72 -0.41
CA ASN A 725 10.91 7.67 -1.52
C ASN A 725 11.94 8.81 -1.61
N GLU A 726 12.90 8.90 -0.68
CA GLU A 726 13.98 9.89 -0.78
C GLU A 726 14.74 9.75 -2.11
N PRO A 727 15.06 10.85 -2.80
CA PRO A 727 15.83 10.78 -4.03
C PRO A 727 17.30 10.50 -3.73
N VAL A 728 17.89 9.65 -4.57
CA VAL A 728 19.29 9.24 -4.54
C VAL A 728 20.02 9.94 -5.68
N TYR A 729 21.18 10.50 -5.37
CA TYR A 729 22.05 11.19 -6.32
C TYR A 729 23.40 10.47 -6.43
N ARG A 730 23.98 10.46 -7.62
CA ARG A 730 25.36 10.02 -7.89
C ARG A 730 26.08 11.17 -8.58
N ASN A 731 27.19 11.64 -8.01
CA ASN A 731 27.97 12.77 -8.54
C ASN A 731 27.12 14.02 -8.80
N GLY A 732 26.10 14.26 -7.96
CA GLY A 732 25.19 15.40 -8.08
C GLY A 732 23.97 15.18 -8.98
N GLU A 733 23.91 14.09 -9.76
CA GLU A 733 22.82 13.76 -10.66
C GLU A 733 21.83 12.78 -10.03
N PHE A 734 20.53 12.99 -10.24
CA PHE A 734 19.49 12.10 -9.75
C PHE A 734 19.57 10.74 -10.46
N VAL A 735 19.66 9.65 -9.69
CA VAL A 735 19.78 8.29 -10.21
C VAL A 735 18.66 7.37 -9.76
N GLY A 736 17.87 7.72 -8.74
CA GLY A 736 16.88 6.79 -8.23
C GLY A 736 16.19 7.26 -6.96
N SER A 737 15.42 6.36 -6.36
CA SER A 737 14.69 6.66 -5.13
C SER A 737 14.77 5.49 -4.17
N VAL A 738 14.83 5.81 -2.88
CA VAL A 738 14.78 4.85 -1.78
C VAL A 738 13.43 4.13 -1.81
N THR A 739 13.46 2.80 -1.72
CA THR A 739 12.27 1.95 -1.58
C THR A 739 12.01 1.65 -0.10
N SER A 740 13.05 1.21 0.61
CA SER A 740 12.98 0.86 2.03
C SER A 740 14.08 1.56 2.81
N ALA A 741 13.77 2.10 3.99
CA ALA A 741 14.76 2.66 4.90
C ALA A 741 14.62 2.09 6.33
N GLY A 742 15.69 2.08 7.10
CA GLY A 742 15.69 1.63 8.48
C GLY A 742 17.03 1.87 9.17
N TYR A 743 17.23 1.20 10.30
CA TYR A 743 18.48 1.22 11.05
C TYR A 743 19.11 -0.17 11.04
N GLY A 744 20.37 -0.27 10.61
CA GLY A 744 21.15 -1.51 10.72
C GLY A 744 21.69 -1.63 12.14
N PHE A 745 21.18 -2.60 12.91
CA PHE A 745 21.53 -2.75 14.32
C PHE A 745 22.97 -3.26 14.53
N GLY A 746 23.49 -4.05 13.59
CA GLY A 746 24.87 -4.55 13.63
C GLY A 746 25.89 -3.57 13.07
N ILE A 747 25.48 -2.72 12.14
CA ILE A 747 26.31 -1.67 11.53
C ILE A 747 26.24 -0.36 12.33
N GLU A 748 25.19 -0.18 13.13
CA GLU A 748 24.89 1.02 13.93
C GLU A 748 24.72 2.29 13.08
N LYS A 749 24.04 2.14 11.92
CA LYS A 749 23.81 3.23 10.97
C LYS A 749 22.43 3.19 10.35
N LEU A 750 21.97 4.35 9.89
CA LEU A 750 20.80 4.43 9.02
C LEU A 750 21.14 3.85 7.65
N ILE A 751 20.24 3.02 7.13
CA ILE A 751 20.43 2.27 5.89
C ILE A 751 19.19 2.39 4.99
N CYS A 752 19.42 2.39 3.68
CA CYS A 752 18.38 2.49 2.66
C CYS A 752 18.58 1.45 1.57
N LEU A 753 17.51 0.80 1.09
CA LEU A 753 17.48 0.13 -0.21
C LEU A 753 16.94 1.11 -1.24
N ALA A 754 17.53 1.15 -2.42
CA ALA A 754 17.07 1.98 -3.53
C ALA A 754 17.38 1.33 -4.88
N PHE A 755 16.51 1.54 -5.87
CA PHE A 755 16.84 1.27 -7.26
C PHE A 755 17.57 2.46 -7.85
N ILE A 756 18.79 2.24 -8.35
CA ILE A 756 19.53 3.23 -9.13
C ILE A 756 19.41 2.94 -10.62
N ARG A 757 19.45 4.01 -11.42
CA ARG A 757 19.34 4.05 -12.88
C ARG A 757 20.47 4.90 -13.44
N ARG A 758 20.77 4.68 -14.71
CA ARG A 758 21.73 5.47 -15.47
C ARG A 758 21.05 5.96 -16.74
N TYR A 759 21.22 7.23 -17.05
CA TYR A 759 20.65 7.85 -18.25
C TYR A 759 21.78 8.38 -19.13
N SER A 760 21.65 8.19 -20.44
CA SER A 760 22.50 8.84 -21.43
C SER A 760 22.19 10.34 -21.49
N LYS A 761 23.04 11.12 -22.16
CA LYS A 761 22.78 12.55 -22.39
C LYS A 761 21.47 12.82 -23.14
N ASP A 762 21.02 11.85 -23.95
CA ASP A 762 19.77 11.91 -24.70
C ASP A 762 18.57 11.37 -23.90
N GLY A 763 18.75 11.08 -22.61
CA GLY A 763 17.71 10.61 -21.70
C GLY A 763 17.36 9.12 -21.81
N GLN A 764 18.12 8.33 -22.58
CA GLN A 764 17.90 6.90 -22.73
C GLN A 764 18.47 6.12 -21.54
N ARG A 765 17.81 5.05 -21.11
CA ARG A 765 18.33 4.20 -20.02
C ARG A 765 19.56 3.43 -20.49
N GLU A 766 20.62 3.47 -19.69
CA GLU A 766 21.86 2.73 -19.90
C GLU A 766 21.99 1.57 -18.90
N ILE A 767 22.89 0.63 -19.19
CA ILE A 767 23.15 -0.53 -18.34
C ILE A 767 23.75 -0.09 -17.00
N VAL A 768 23.23 -0.67 -15.91
CA VAL A 768 23.68 -0.48 -14.53
C VAL A 768 24.39 -1.76 -14.06
N SER A 769 25.70 -1.82 -14.30
CA SER A 769 26.53 -2.93 -13.84
C SER A 769 26.83 -2.85 -12.34
N THR A 770 27.36 -3.93 -11.78
CA THR A 770 27.83 -3.94 -10.39
C THR A 770 28.97 -2.94 -10.19
N GLU A 771 29.89 -2.87 -11.14
CA GLU A 771 31.04 -1.95 -11.12
C GLU A 771 30.60 -0.50 -11.14
N TYR A 772 29.55 -0.15 -11.91
CA TYR A 772 28.98 1.19 -11.89
C TYR A 772 28.38 1.54 -10.52
N ALA A 773 27.67 0.59 -9.92
CA ALA A 773 27.03 0.76 -8.61
C ALA A 773 28.07 0.95 -7.50
N THR A 774 29.16 0.18 -7.51
CA THR A 774 30.18 0.15 -6.46
C THR A 774 31.48 0.89 -6.84
N ASP A 775 31.44 1.75 -7.84
CA ASP A 775 32.58 2.55 -8.31
C ASP A 775 33.16 3.39 -7.15
N PRO A 776 34.42 3.18 -6.72
CA PRO A 776 35.01 3.92 -5.61
C PRO A 776 35.14 5.44 -5.86
N SER A 777 35.11 5.87 -7.12
CA SER A 777 35.14 7.29 -7.49
C SER A 777 33.78 7.96 -7.44
N ALA A 778 32.69 7.17 -7.35
CA ALA A 778 31.34 7.69 -7.28
C ALA A 778 31.00 8.23 -5.89
N VAL A 779 30.41 9.43 -5.85
CA VAL A 779 29.90 10.01 -4.61
C VAL A 779 28.38 9.94 -4.62
N TYR A 780 27.82 9.09 -3.76
CA TYR A 780 26.38 8.99 -3.59
C TYR A 780 25.89 9.90 -2.47
N HIS A 781 24.69 10.45 -2.68
CA HIS A 781 23.95 11.15 -1.64
C HIS A 781 22.49 10.68 -1.61
N VAL A 782 21.92 10.62 -0.41
CA VAL A 782 20.47 10.49 -0.20
C VAL A 782 19.95 11.82 0.33
N ASP A 783 18.94 12.38 -0.33
CA ASP A 783 18.32 13.63 0.10
C ASP A 783 17.17 13.35 1.05
N ILE A 784 17.36 13.73 2.31
CA ILE A 784 16.37 13.58 3.36
C ILE A 784 15.87 14.98 3.71
N CYS A 785 14.63 15.27 3.29
CA CYS A 785 13.94 16.52 3.61
C CYS A 785 14.69 17.79 3.13
N GLY A 786 15.35 17.73 1.97
CA GLY A 786 16.11 18.82 1.37
C GLY A 786 17.57 18.91 1.83
N LYS A 787 18.04 17.99 2.69
CA LYS A 787 19.43 17.87 3.12
C LYS A 787 20.04 16.59 2.53
N ARG A 788 21.13 16.74 1.79
CA ARG A 788 21.86 15.61 1.19
C ARG A 788 22.87 15.05 2.18
N PHE A 789 22.75 13.75 2.46
CA PHE A 789 23.69 13.00 3.28
C PHE A 789 24.49 12.07 2.38
N ARG A 790 25.80 12.00 2.59
CA ARG A 790 26.67 11.09 1.86
C ARG A 790 26.26 9.65 2.14
N ALA A 791 26.42 8.77 1.16
CA ALA A 791 26.08 7.37 1.32
C ALA A 791 27.10 6.45 0.64
N LYS A 792 27.32 5.28 1.25
CA LYS A 792 28.16 4.22 0.70
C LYS A 792 27.29 3.12 0.11
N ALA A 793 27.57 2.75 -1.14
CA ALA A 793 26.77 1.79 -1.92
C ALA A 793 27.27 0.34 -1.75
N HIS A 794 26.32 -0.58 -1.61
CA HIS A 794 26.54 -2.03 -1.51
C HIS A 794 25.54 -2.78 -2.41
N VAL A 795 26.01 -3.77 -3.17
CA VAL A 795 25.17 -4.65 -4.02
C VAL A 795 24.81 -5.97 -3.34
N SER A 796 25.17 -6.11 -2.07
CA SER A 796 24.87 -7.24 -1.20
C SER A 796 24.78 -6.73 0.24
N ALA A 797 24.38 -7.60 1.17
CA ALA A 797 24.46 -7.27 2.59
C ALA A 797 25.90 -6.86 2.94
N PRO A 798 26.10 -5.71 3.62
CA PRO A 798 27.42 -5.32 4.08
C PRO A 798 27.92 -6.32 5.14
N PRO A 799 29.25 -6.46 5.31
CA PRO A 799 29.81 -7.31 6.35
C PRO A 799 29.35 -6.80 7.72
N SER A 800 28.48 -7.56 8.38
CA SER A 800 28.07 -7.28 9.75
C SER A 800 29.15 -7.73 10.71
N SER A 801 29.27 -7.04 11.85
CA SER A 801 29.96 -7.52 13.05
C SER A 801 29.21 -8.70 13.71
N THR A 802 28.82 -9.71 12.92
CA THR A 802 28.36 -10.99 13.47
C THR A 802 29.58 -11.77 13.93
N LEU A 803 29.53 -12.30 15.16
CA LEU A 803 30.38 -13.42 15.57
C LEU A 803 30.42 -14.43 14.43
N SER A 804 31.64 -14.77 13.99
CA SER A 804 31.91 -15.59 12.82
C SER A 804 30.96 -16.78 12.68
N SER A 805 30.17 -16.81 11.61
CA SER A 805 29.54 -18.02 11.11
C SER A 805 30.56 -18.85 10.31
N ALA A 806 31.70 -19.15 10.93
CA ALA A 806 32.73 -20.01 10.37
C ALA A 806 33.18 -21.02 11.43
N GLU A 807 32.83 -22.27 11.12
CA GLU A 807 33.50 -23.51 11.51
C GLU A 807 33.26 -24.09 12.92
N GLU A 808 32.90 -25.38 12.88
CA GLU A 808 32.88 -26.38 13.95
C GLU A 808 31.78 -26.30 15.01
N ASP A 809 30.73 -27.10 14.75
CA ASP A 809 30.26 -28.12 15.68
C ASP A 809 31.35 -28.59 16.66
N THR A 810 31.54 -27.88 17.77
CA THR A 810 32.13 -28.43 18.99
C THR A 810 31.13 -28.27 20.12
N VAL A 811 30.28 -29.30 20.21
CA VAL A 811 29.82 -29.97 21.43
C VAL A 811 30.27 -29.29 22.74
N ARG A 812 29.63 -28.17 23.09
CA ARG A 812 29.40 -27.84 24.49
C ARG A 812 27.91 -27.67 24.66
N PRO A 813 27.21 -28.62 25.33
CA PRO A 813 25.81 -28.43 25.65
C PRO A 813 25.70 -27.13 26.46
N TYR A 814 24.93 -26.18 25.93
CA TYR A 814 24.53 -25.00 26.69
C TYR A 814 23.87 -25.50 27.97
N ARG A 815 24.49 -25.23 29.12
CA ARG A 815 23.88 -25.51 30.42
C ARG A 815 23.11 -24.25 30.82
N PRO A 816 21.77 -24.32 30.90
CA PRO A 816 20.95 -23.22 31.40
C PRO A 816 21.50 -22.70 32.73
N LYS A 817 21.74 -21.39 32.84
CA LYS A 817 22.03 -20.79 34.15
C LYS A 817 20.69 -20.57 34.83
N VAL A 818 20.37 -21.40 35.82
CA VAL A 818 19.21 -21.19 36.70
C VAL A 818 19.34 -19.81 37.34
N VAL A 819 18.55 -18.85 36.88
CA VAL A 819 18.40 -17.57 37.55
C VAL A 819 17.43 -17.82 38.71
N THR A 820 17.97 -18.13 39.90
CA THR A 820 17.19 -18.12 41.13
C THR A 820 16.74 -16.69 41.39
N SER A 821 15.51 -16.37 41.02
CA SER A 821 14.89 -15.10 41.40
C SER A 821 14.73 -15.08 42.92
N HIS A 822 15.50 -14.23 43.60
CA HIS A 822 15.10 -13.77 44.93
C HIS A 822 13.79 -13.00 44.76
N VAL A 823 12.73 -13.54 45.37
CA VAL A 823 11.44 -12.88 45.49
C VAL A 823 11.62 -11.72 46.48
N SER A 824 11.43 -10.49 46.01
CA SER A 824 11.02 -9.33 46.82
C SER A 824 10.21 -8.38 45.96
#